data_AF-A0A3D1AF02-F1
#
_entry.id   AF-A0A3D1AF02-F1
#
_cell.length_a   1.000
_cell.length_b   1.000
_cell.length_c   1.000
_cell.angle_alpha   90.00
_cell.angle_beta   90.00
_cell.angle_gamma   90.00
#
_symmetry.space_group_name_H-M   'P 1'
#
loop_
_entity.id
_entity.type
_entity.pdbx_description
1 polymer ?
#
loop_
_entity_poly.entity_id
_entity_poly.type
_entity_poly.pdbx_seq_one_letter_code
_entity_poly.pdbx_strand_id
1 'polypeptide(L)'
;MLLFFLLGLASPVLAQKTYFVSPGGQDRNNGSQQFPFQTVERAKEEARKTNEEVVIYLLEGVYRLADPLIFTPEDGMNDKSLTIRSYPGEKAIIAGGILLNPTWESHTKEIMKTKITPPVDFDMLLVNGEIRHLARYPDYDPAAVRFNGTSADATSPDRVKRWKNPVGGYLHAMHAHDWGDFHYRITGKDKKGNLQLEGGHQNNRQSGLSVQNRMVENIFEELDAPGEWYYDQSGSTLYYYPVPGEDVHNARFEVPQLKHLIEFRGTENNPVKNIFFKDITFTQTTRTFMETYEPLLRSDWTIYRGGAVIFEGTENCGLTNCFLHHLGGNAIFFSNYNRNSIISGSHITQIGASAICFVGDPEAVRSPAFEYGEFVSLEEMDRTAGPKTNNYPANCLVHDNLIYKIGLFEKQITGIELSMCRFITISHNSVYDTPRAGINISEGTWGGHVIEYNDIFDTVKETGDHGSFNSWGRDRFWHPDYKIMCDIVANEPSLIPADAISTVTIRNNRFRCDRGWDIDLDDGASNYRIYNNLCLNGGIKLREGFYRVVENNILVNNTFHPHVWFENSGDVFTRNIVMSPYQPIRVQEWGAETDYNIFTDSLSYKAARENNTDEHSIVCPVNFRNPEAGDYSIDNQSTEVFRIGFQNFDMHRFGVLSPRLRQLARTPKMSLPVITKDNAGTGVISWNGWHIKNLETLGERSATGMDAERGVYVVTSIAFDNPLRDILQANDVILKFGNKPVNNLSELFEAIGKSNLKTPQEIIIFRNQRENSVTIPGNTIR
;
A
#
# COMPACT_ATOMS: atom_id res chain seq x y z
N MET A 1 -59.88 -7.95 2.69
CA MET A 1 -60.28 -6.66 2.08
C MET A 1 -59.69 -5.55 2.95
N LEU A 2 -58.49 -5.09 2.66
CA LEU A 2 -57.85 -3.94 3.32
C LEU A 2 -57.36 -3.01 2.21
N LEU A 3 -57.93 -1.81 2.16
CA LEU A 3 -57.62 -0.74 1.22
C LEU A 3 -56.24 -0.15 1.56
N PHE A 4 -55.30 -0.20 0.60
CA PHE A 4 -54.06 0.59 0.65
C PHE A 4 -54.37 2.00 0.12
N PHE A 5 -54.22 3.01 0.98
CA PHE A 5 -54.18 4.42 0.58
C PHE A 5 -52.80 4.71 -0.01
N LEU A 6 -52.73 4.91 -1.34
CA LEU A 6 -51.56 5.47 -2.02
C LEU A 6 -51.52 6.99 -1.75
N LEU A 7 -50.68 7.41 -0.80
CA LEU A 7 -50.24 8.80 -0.70
C LEU A 7 -49.06 8.97 -1.67
N GLY A 8 -49.34 9.55 -2.84
CA GLY A 8 -48.31 9.94 -3.79
C GLY A 8 -47.43 11.04 -3.20
N LEU A 9 -46.18 10.70 -2.88
CA LEU A 9 -45.12 11.67 -2.67
C LEU A 9 -44.82 12.32 -4.02
N ALA A 10 -45.39 13.49 -4.27
CA ALA A 10 -44.94 14.36 -5.34
C ALA A 10 -43.56 14.91 -4.94
N SER A 11 -42.49 14.35 -5.51
CA SER A 11 -41.19 15.00 -5.49
C SER A 11 -41.32 16.36 -6.19
N PRO A 12 -40.87 17.47 -5.58
CA PRO A 12 -40.87 18.75 -6.27
C PRO A 12 -39.96 18.62 -7.50
N VAL A 13 -40.51 18.82 -8.69
CA VAL A 13 -39.73 18.98 -9.92
C VAL A 13 -39.04 20.32 -9.81
N LEU A 14 -37.82 20.34 -9.27
CA LEU A 14 -36.92 21.48 -9.44
C LEU A 14 -36.65 21.60 -10.94
N ALA A 15 -36.85 22.80 -11.49
CA ALA A 15 -36.49 23.07 -12.88
C ALA A 15 -34.99 22.85 -13.04
N GLN A 16 -34.59 22.09 -14.06
CA GLN A 16 -33.20 21.74 -14.35
C GLN A 16 -32.71 22.60 -15.52
N LYS A 17 -31.71 23.43 -15.28
CA LYS A 17 -31.02 24.20 -16.31
C LYS A 17 -29.90 23.37 -16.91
N THR A 18 -29.77 23.40 -18.24
CA THR A 18 -28.71 22.68 -18.95
C THR A 18 -27.85 23.65 -19.76
N TYR A 19 -26.54 23.48 -19.68
CA TYR A 19 -25.57 24.14 -20.55
C TYR A 19 -24.69 23.12 -21.27
N PHE A 20 -24.23 23.47 -22.46
CA PHE A 20 -23.36 22.64 -23.30
C PHE A 20 -22.04 23.36 -23.53
N VAL A 21 -20.95 22.60 -23.44
CA VAL A 21 -19.58 23.08 -23.69
C VAL A 21 -18.96 22.18 -24.76
N SER A 22 -18.24 22.75 -25.72
CA SER A 22 -17.57 22.01 -26.78
C SER A 22 -16.22 22.64 -27.09
N PRO A 23 -15.15 21.87 -27.40
CA PRO A 23 -13.88 22.45 -27.83
C PRO A 23 -14.00 23.34 -29.08
N GLY A 24 -15.02 23.10 -29.92
CA GLY A 24 -15.35 23.92 -31.09
C GLY A 24 -16.39 25.03 -30.84
N GLY A 25 -16.85 25.20 -29.59
CA GLY A 25 -17.81 26.22 -29.18
C GLY A 25 -17.21 27.63 -29.12
N GLN A 26 -17.99 28.59 -28.63
CA GLN A 26 -17.55 29.98 -28.41
C GLN A 26 -18.18 30.53 -27.12
N ASP A 27 -17.41 31.21 -26.28
CA ASP A 27 -17.92 31.70 -24.98
C ASP A 27 -18.92 32.87 -25.07
N ARG A 28 -19.05 33.46 -26.26
CA ARG A 28 -20.12 34.41 -26.60
C ARG A 28 -21.45 33.75 -26.96
N ASN A 29 -21.47 32.42 -27.14
CA ASN A 29 -22.70 31.69 -27.41
C ASN A 29 -23.63 31.67 -26.19
N ASN A 30 -24.80 31.07 -26.29
CA ASN A 30 -25.78 31.00 -25.20
C ASN A 30 -25.74 29.69 -24.39
N GLY A 31 -24.81 28.78 -24.70
CA GLY A 31 -24.66 27.50 -24.00
C GLY A 31 -25.73 26.47 -24.34
N SER A 32 -26.51 26.67 -25.40
CA SER A 32 -27.42 25.64 -25.91
C SER A 32 -26.66 24.56 -26.67
N GLN A 33 -27.26 23.39 -26.91
CA GLN A 33 -26.61 22.32 -27.67
C GLN A 33 -26.22 22.76 -29.09
N GLN A 34 -27.01 23.64 -29.72
CA GLN A 34 -26.72 24.17 -31.05
C GLN A 34 -25.61 25.24 -31.03
N PHE A 35 -25.52 26.01 -29.94
CA PHE A 35 -24.53 27.07 -29.75
C PHE A 35 -23.85 26.89 -28.37
N PRO A 36 -22.95 25.90 -28.24
CA PRO A 36 -22.31 25.59 -26.97
C PRO A 36 -21.26 26.64 -26.60
N PHE A 37 -21.01 26.79 -25.30
CA PHE A 37 -19.83 27.51 -24.81
C PHE A 37 -18.54 26.79 -25.24
N GLN A 38 -17.41 27.52 -25.21
CA GLN A 38 -16.10 26.92 -25.46
C GLN A 38 -15.48 26.35 -24.18
N THR A 39 -15.64 27.07 -23.07
CA THR A 39 -14.97 26.76 -21.80
C THR A 39 -15.93 26.33 -20.70
N VAL A 40 -15.41 25.54 -19.75
CA VAL A 40 -16.19 25.10 -18.57
C VAL A 40 -16.39 26.27 -17.62
N GLU A 41 -15.42 27.17 -17.53
CA GLU A 41 -15.43 28.40 -16.77
C GLU A 41 -16.60 29.29 -17.17
N ARG A 42 -16.81 29.49 -18.47
CA ARG A 42 -17.95 30.26 -18.97
C ARG A 42 -19.29 29.61 -18.59
N ALA A 43 -19.41 28.29 -18.73
CA ALA A 43 -20.61 27.57 -18.33
C ALA A 43 -20.85 27.64 -16.81
N LYS A 44 -19.79 27.60 -16.01
CA LYS A 44 -19.82 27.78 -14.55
C LYS A 44 -20.30 29.18 -14.16
N GLU A 45 -19.81 30.23 -14.83
CA GLU A 45 -20.30 31.60 -14.63
C GLU A 45 -21.80 31.75 -14.90
N GLU A 46 -22.32 31.10 -15.95
CA GLU A 46 -23.76 31.10 -16.23
C GLU A 46 -24.54 30.24 -15.24
N ALA A 47 -23.95 29.16 -14.73
CA ALA A 47 -24.54 28.37 -13.67
C ALA A 47 -24.75 29.25 -12.43
N ARG A 48 -23.81 30.11 -12.03
CA ARG A 48 -23.93 31.02 -10.87
C ARG A 48 -25.17 31.93 -10.91
N LYS A 49 -25.67 32.27 -12.10
CA LYS A 49 -26.79 33.21 -12.28
C LYS A 49 -28.16 32.62 -12.00
N THR A 50 -28.26 31.30 -11.81
CA THR A 50 -29.52 30.63 -11.47
C THR A 50 -29.44 29.92 -10.12
N ASN A 51 -30.60 29.74 -9.49
CA ASN A 51 -30.81 28.94 -8.29
C ASN A 51 -31.37 27.54 -8.60
N GLU A 52 -31.61 27.24 -9.88
CA GLU A 52 -32.04 25.93 -10.37
C GLU A 52 -30.90 24.89 -10.27
N GLU A 53 -31.24 23.61 -10.29
CA GLU A 53 -30.25 22.56 -10.52
C GLU A 53 -29.62 22.72 -11.90
N VAL A 54 -28.29 22.61 -12.00
CA VAL A 54 -27.57 22.83 -13.25
C VAL A 54 -26.82 21.58 -13.68
N VAL A 55 -26.98 21.20 -14.94
CA VAL A 55 -26.13 20.21 -15.61
C VAL A 55 -25.33 20.89 -16.72
N ILE A 56 -24.01 20.77 -16.63
CA ILE A 56 -23.08 21.18 -17.70
C ILE A 56 -22.68 19.91 -18.45
N TYR A 57 -23.14 19.77 -19.69
CA TYR A 57 -22.70 18.71 -20.59
C TYR A 57 -21.45 19.14 -21.36
N LEU A 58 -20.42 18.32 -21.26
CA LEU A 58 -19.23 18.40 -22.09
C LEU A 58 -19.43 17.50 -23.30
N LEU A 59 -19.45 18.08 -24.49
CA LEU A 59 -19.46 17.34 -25.74
C LEU A 59 -18.10 16.63 -25.97
N GLU A 60 -18.05 15.73 -26.94
CA GLU A 60 -16.87 14.96 -27.26
C GLU A 60 -15.64 15.85 -27.54
N GLY A 61 -14.52 15.51 -26.91
CA GLY A 61 -13.22 16.10 -27.22
C GLY A 61 -12.34 16.35 -26.00
N VAL A 62 -11.22 17.03 -26.27
CA VAL A 62 -10.19 17.34 -25.27
C VAL A 62 -10.26 18.81 -24.88
N TYR A 63 -10.51 19.06 -23.60
CA TYR A 63 -10.53 20.35 -22.96
C TYR A 63 -9.18 20.56 -22.27
N ARG A 64 -8.27 21.26 -22.96
CA ARG A 64 -6.93 21.56 -22.43
C ARG A 64 -7.00 22.81 -21.55
N LEU A 65 -6.61 22.64 -20.29
CA LEU A 65 -6.63 23.71 -19.32
C LEU A 65 -5.32 24.51 -19.37
N ALA A 66 -5.44 25.83 -19.40
CA ALA A 66 -4.31 26.74 -19.17
C ALA A 66 -4.06 26.95 -17.67
N ASP A 67 -5.13 26.90 -16.86
CA ASP A 67 -5.14 27.05 -15.42
C ASP A 67 -6.14 26.04 -14.80
N PRO A 68 -6.00 25.66 -13.51
CA PRO A 68 -6.96 24.78 -12.86
C PRO A 68 -8.39 25.37 -12.84
N LEU A 69 -9.40 24.50 -12.98
CA LEU A 69 -10.80 24.86 -12.78
C LEU A 69 -11.10 25.02 -11.28
N ILE A 70 -11.26 26.26 -10.84
CA ILE A 70 -11.51 26.57 -9.43
C ILE A 70 -13.01 26.66 -9.15
N PHE A 71 -13.50 25.90 -8.17
CA PHE A 71 -14.85 25.97 -7.63
C PHE A 71 -14.83 26.60 -6.23
N THR A 72 -15.64 27.62 -6.02
CA THR A 72 -15.77 28.34 -4.75
C THR A 72 -17.19 28.16 -4.18
N PRO A 73 -17.49 28.63 -2.95
CA PRO A 73 -18.84 28.55 -2.38
C PRO A 73 -19.92 29.26 -3.20
N GLU A 74 -19.56 30.11 -4.17
CA GLU A 74 -20.50 30.74 -5.10
C GLU A 74 -21.00 29.78 -6.19
N ASP A 75 -20.27 28.69 -6.46
CA ASP A 75 -20.56 27.75 -7.55
C ASP A 75 -21.62 26.71 -7.17
N GLY A 76 -21.79 26.43 -5.88
CA GLY A 76 -22.75 25.46 -5.37
C GLY A 76 -23.24 25.82 -3.97
N MET A 77 -24.53 25.58 -3.70
CA MET A 77 -25.22 26.01 -2.47
C MET A 77 -26.20 24.93 -2.00
N ASN A 78 -26.73 25.02 -0.78
CA ASN A 78 -27.62 23.99 -0.20
C ASN A 78 -28.81 23.63 -1.11
N ASP A 79 -29.41 24.62 -1.78
CA ASP A 79 -30.62 24.44 -2.60
C ASP A 79 -30.32 24.22 -4.10
N LYS A 80 -29.05 24.09 -4.46
CA LYS A 80 -28.58 24.04 -5.86
C LYS A 80 -27.48 23.01 -6.03
N SER A 81 -27.73 22.04 -6.91
CA SER A 81 -26.72 21.09 -7.36
C SER A 81 -26.11 21.52 -8.70
N LEU A 82 -24.80 21.32 -8.84
CA LEU A 82 -24.08 21.50 -10.11
C LEU A 82 -23.44 20.17 -10.52
N THR A 83 -23.89 19.59 -11.63
CA THR A 83 -23.26 18.39 -12.20
C THR A 83 -22.54 18.75 -13.50
N ILE A 84 -21.23 18.48 -13.57
CA ILE A 84 -20.43 18.56 -14.79
C ILE A 84 -20.21 17.15 -15.29
N ARG A 85 -20.58 16.86 -16.53
CA ARG A 85 -20.46 15.50 -17.08
C ARG A 85 -20.27 15.44 -18.58
N SER A 86 -19.73 14.34 -19.08
CA SER A 86 -19.77 14.04 -20.51
C SER A 86 -21.23 13.94 -20.99
N TYR A 87 -21.49 14.41 -22.22
CA TYR A 87 -22.76 14.16 -22.88
C TYR A 87 -22.97 12.64 -23.07
N PRO A 88 -24.20 12.11 -22.89
CA PRO A 88 -24.42 10.67 -22.94
C PRO A 88 -23.91 10.01 -24.24
N GLY A 89 -23.01 9.04 -24.10
CA GLY A 89 -22.39 8.33 -25.22
C GLY A 89 -21.14 9.00 -25.79
N GLU A 90 -20.80 10.22 -25.34
CA GLU A 90 -19.60 10.95 -25.75
C GLU A 90 -18.52 10.89 -24.67
N LYS A 91 -17.26 11.16 -25.06
CA LYS A 91 -16.11 11.16 -24.15
C LYS A 91 -15.48 12.55 -24.06
N ALA A 92 -15.67 13.22 -22.92
CA ALA A 92 -14.96 14.44 -22.59
C ALA A 92 -13.67 14.12 -21.79
N ILE A 93 -12.57 14.76 -22.18
CA ILE A 93 -11.26 14.63 -21.54
C ILE A 93 -10.82 16.00 -21.06
N ILE A 94 -10.61 16.17 -19.76
CA ILE A 94 -9.97 17.34 -19.16
C ILE A 94 -8.48 17.02 -19.01
N ALA A 95 -7.65 17.83 -19.66
CA ALA A 95 -6.21 17.59 -19.75
C ALA A 95 -5.41 18.80 -19.29
N GLY A 96 -4.39 18.57 -18.46
CA GLY A 96 -3.46 19.62 -18.00
C GLY A 96 -2.20 19.75 -18.85
N GLY A 97 -2.14 19.06 -20.00
CA GLY A 97 -1.01 19.08 -20.91
C GLY A 97 -1.28 19.84 -22.20
N ILE A 98 -0.19 20.25 -22.85
CA ILE A 98 -0.19 20.92 -24.15
C ILE A 98 0.36 20.00 -25.24
N LEU A 99 0.02 20.31 -26.49
CA LEU A 99 0.57 19.64 -27.67
C LEU A 99 1.86 20.33 -28.09
N LEU A 100 2.90 19.53 -28.32
CA LEU A 100 4.11 19.99 -28.99
C LEU A 100 3.94 19.79 -30.50
N ASN A 101 4.49 20.73 -31.28
CA ASN A 101 4.56 20.64 -32.75
C ASN A 101 6.04 20.56 -33.18
N PRO A 102 6.74 19.46 -32.86
CA PRO A 102 8.18 19.36 -33.10
C PRO A 102 8.50 19.31 -34.60
N THR A 103 9.63 19.91 -34.97
CA THR A 103 10.23 19.73 -36.30
C THR A 103 11.52 18.97 -36.11
N TRP A 104 11.44 17.66 -36.28
CA TRP A 104 12.53 16.74 -35.98
C TRP A 104 13.67 16.82 -36.99
N GLU A 105 14.89 16.84 -36.46
CA GLU A 105 16.14 16.64 -37.18
C GLU A 105 16.94 15.51 -36.52
N SER A 106 17.81 14.84 -37.28
CA SER A 106 18.68 13.81 -36.73
C SER A 106 19.78 14.46 -35.85
N HIS A 107 19.96 13.94 -34.64
CA HIS A 107 21.11 14.25 -33.78
C HIS A 107 22.22 13.21 -33.96
N THR A 108 21.84 11.94 -33.89
CA THR A 108 22.66 10.76 -34.25
C THR A 108 21.83 9.84 -35.15
N LYS A 109 22.32 8.63 -35.42
CA LYS A 109 21.55 7.63 -36.18
C LYS A 109 20.32 7.17 -35.40
N GLU A 110 20.38 7.16 -34.07
CA GLU A 110 19.34 6.66 -33.17
C GLU A 110 18.52 7.79 -32.52
N ILE A 111 19.12 8.95 -32.28
CA ILE A 111 18.51 10.05 -31.52
C ILE A 111 18.08 11.16 -32.47
N MET A 112 16.84 11.60 -32.30
CA MET A 112 16.25 12.77 -32.95
C MET A 112 16.31 13.97 -32.01
N LYS A 113 16.34 15.19 -32.56
CA LYS A 113 16.21 16.41 -31.78
C LYS A 113 15.29 17.42 -32.45
N THR A 114 14.74 18.32 -31.65
CA THR A 114 13.89 19.42 -32.11
C THR A 114 14.01 20.59 -31.14
N LYS A 115 13.95 21.81 -31.65
CA LYS A 115 13.78 23.00 -30.80
C LYS A 115 12.31 23.14 -30.43
N ILE A 116 12.03 23.42 -29.16
CA ILE A 116 10.70 23.71 -28.65
C ILE A 116 10.49 25.23 -28.69
N THR A 117 9.45 25.69 -29.36
CA THR A 117 9.17 27.12 -29.53
C THR A 117 7.65 27.36 -29.46
N PRO A 118 7.17 28.20 -28.52
CA PRO A 118 7.93 28.86 -27.44
C PRO A 118 8.54 27.84 -26.45
N PRO A 119 9.61 28.19 -25.73
CA PRO A 119 10.13 27.35 -24.65
C PRO A 119 9.06 27.04 -23.62
N VAL A 120 9.00 25.78 -23.18
CA VAL A 120 8.14 25.32 -22.09
C VAL A 120 8.95 24.37 -21.21
N ASP A 121 8.74 24.43 -19.90
CA ASP A 121 9.35 23.51 -18.96
C ASP A 121 8.44 22.29 -18.76
N PHE A 122 9.04 21.11 -18.78
CA PHE A 122 8.35 19.86 -18.54
C PHE A 122 9.35 18.78 -18.13
N ASP A 123 8.87 17.86 -17.32
CA ASP A 123 9.63 16.72 -16.80
C ASP A 123 8.89 15.39 -17.04
N MET A 124 7.82 15.44 -17.83
CA MET A 124 7.02 14.30 -18.27
C MET A 124 6.66 14.50 -19.74
N LEU A 125 6.82 13.44 -20.54
CA LEU A 125 6.51 13.44 -21.97
C LEU A 125 5.60 12.26 -22.28
N LEU A 126 4.53 12.52 -23.02
CA LEU A 126 3.70 11.48 -23.61
C LEU A 126 3.89 11.48 -25.13
N VAL A 127 4.07 10.29 -25.69
CA VAL A 127 4.15 10.07 -27.14
C VAL A 127 3.09 9.07 -27.54
N ASN A 128 2.18 9.50 -28.42
CA ASN A 128 0.99 8.73 -28.82
C ASN A 128 0.11 8.27 -27.64
N GLY A 129 0.11 9.03 -26.55
CA GLY A 129 -0.67 8.75 -25.34
C GLY A 129 0.05 7.89 -24.30
N GLU A 130 1.27 7.41 -24.56
CA GLU A 130 2.08 6.62 -23.63
C GLU A 130 3.16 7.48 -22.98
N ILE A 131 3.42 7.27 -21.68
CA ILE A 131 4.48 7.98 -20.95
C ILE A 131 5.85 7.48 -21.46
N ARG A 132 6.75 8.41 -21.78
CA ARG A 132 8.16 8.14 -22.13
C ARG A 132 9.08 8.44 -20.96
N HIS A 133 10.11 7.62 -20.79
CA HIS A 133 11.05 7.75 -19.68
C HIS A 133 12.05 8.86 -19.96
N LEU A 134 12.36 9.68 -18.94
CA LEU A 134 13.55 10.51 -19.01
C LEU A 134 14.78 9.60 -19.17
N ALA A 135 15.78 10.09 -19.90
CA ALA A 135 17.10 9.49 -20.00
C ALA A 135 17.61 9.12 -18.61
N ARG A 136 17.81 7.83 -18.35
CA ARG A 136 18.00 7.31 -16.99
C ARG A 136 19.04 6.20 -16.93
N TYR A 137 19.58 6.01 -15.73
CA TYR A 137 20.40 4.86 -15.43
C TYR A 137 20.01 4.22 -14.08
N PRO A 138 19.87 2.88 -14.03
CA PRO A 138 19.85 1.98 -15.19
C PRO A 138 18.66 2.23 -16.12
N ASP A 139 18.80 1.81 -17.38
CA ASP A 139 17.74 1.77 -18.38
C ASP A 139 16.52 1.03 -17.82
N TYR A 140 15.35 1.38 -18.33
CA TYR A 140 14.09 0.80 -17.87
C TYR A 140 14.03 -0.73 -18.09
N ASP A 141 13.85 -1.48 -17.00
CA ASP A 141 13.59 -2.92 -17.00
C ASP A 141 12.27 -3.22 -16.25
N PRO A 142 11.21 -3.66 -16.96
CA PRO A 142 9.93 -3.98 -16.33
C PRO A 142 10.00 -5.20 -15.39
N ALA A 143 11.04 -6.05 -15.49
CA ALA A 143 11.24 -7.19 -14.60
C ALA A 143 11.95 -6.81 -13.29
N ALA A 144 12.57 -5.63 -13.23
CA ALA A 144 13.24 -5.16 -12.03
C ALA A 144 12.23 -4.83 -10.92
N VAL A 145 12.61 -5.20 -9.69
CA VAL A 145 11.73 -5.13 -8.51
C VAL A 145 11.50 -3.69 -8.03
N ARG A 146 12.48 -2.80 -8.19
CA ARG A 146 12.43 -1.41 -7.68
C ARG A 146 12.70 -0.44 -8.81
N PHE A 147 11.93 0.64 -8.89
CA PHE A 147 12.03 1.73 -9.88
C PHE A 147 12.15 1.26 -11.33
N ASN A 148 11.76 0.02 -11.64
CA ASN A 148 12.04 -0.63 -12.91
C ASN A 148 13.51 -0.53 -13.32
N GLY A 149 14.44 -0.64 -12.37
CA GLY A 149 15.87 -0.62 -12.61
C GLY A 149 16.60 0.23 -11.57
N THR A 150 17.48 -0.40 -10.79
CA THR A 150 18.34 0.28 -9.82
C THR A 150 19.75 -0.31 -9.81
N SER A 151 20.74 0.51 -9.46
CA SER A 151 22.13 0.09 -9.32
C SER A 151 22.91 1.05 -8.41
N ALA A 152 23.81 0.52 -7.59
CA ALA A 152 24.77 1.34 -6.83
C ALA A 152 25.62 2.23 -7.77
N ASP A 153 25.84 1.78 -9.00
CA ASP A 153 26.64 2.49 -10.00
C ASP A 153 25.96 3.79 -10.48
N ALA A 154 24.66 3.98 -10.23
CA ALA A 154 23.92 5.19 -10.59
C ALA A 154 24.52 6.47 -9.97
N THR A 155 25.22 6.34 -8.85
CA THR A 155 25.91 7.45 -8.18
C THR A 155 27.42 7.20 -8.04
N SER A 156 28.00 6.27 -8.80
CA SER A 156 29.44 6.00 -8.67
C SER A 156 30.27 7.19 -9.17
N PRO A 157 31.40 7.50 -8.53
CA PRO A 157 32.28 8.57 -8.98
C PRO A 157 32.71 8.44 -10.45
N ASP A 158 32.93 7.21 -10.92
CA ASP A 158 33.40 6.97 -12.29
C ASP A 158 32.28 7.17 -13.32
N ARG A 159 31.04 6.81 -12.99
CA ARG A 159 29.87 7.17 -13.80
C ARG A 159 29.64 8.67 -13.82
N VAL A 160 29.54 9.29 -12.64
CA VAL A 160 29.27 10.72 -12.49
C VAL A 160 30.31 11.58 -13.22
N LYS A 161 31.58 11.17 -13.27
CA LYS A 161 32.64 11.87 -14.03
C LYS A 161 32.35 11.96 -15.53
N ARG A 162 31.62 11.01 -16.13
CA ARG A 162 31.29 11.00 -17.56
C ARG A 162 30.32 12.12 -17.95
N TRP A 163 29.47 12.56 -17.02
CA TRP A 163 28.44 13.57 -17.28
C TRP A 163 29.06 14.94 -17.50
N LYS A 164 28.73 15.66 -18.56
CA LYS A 164 29.26 17.03 -18.72
C LYS A 164 28.58 17.99 -17.75
N ASN A 165 27.26 17.89 -17.63
CA ASN A 165 26.46 18.72 -16.75
C ASN A 165 25.23 17.95 -16.24
N PRO A 166 25.26 17.42 -15.00
CA PRO A 166 24.12 16.69 -14.45
C PRO A 166 23.10 17.60 -13.74
N VAL A 167 23.27 18.92 -13.78
CA VAL A 167 22.36 19.87 -13.11
C VAL A 167 20.96 19.74 -13.70
N GLY A 168 19.96 19.65 -12.82
CA GLY A 168 18.56 19.40 -13.19
C GLY A 168 18.20 17.91 -13.27
N GLY A 169 19.19 17.02 -13.20
CA GLY A 169 18.98 15.59 -13.03
C GLY A 169 18.35 15.25 -11.68
N TYR A 170 17.80 14.05 -11.56
CA TYR A 170 17.25 13.54 -10.30
C TYR A 170 17.98 12.27 -9.86
N LEU A 171 18.13 12.12 -8.54
CA LEU A 171 18.47 10.86 -7.88
C LEU A 171 17.23 10.34 -7.17
N HIS A 172 16.84 9.12 -7.49
CA HIS A 172 15.81 8.34 -6.82
C HIS A 172 16.50 7.21 -6.06
N ALA A 173 16.21 7.06 -4.79
CA ALA A 173 16.80 6.01 -3.98
C ALA A 173 15.76 5.44 -3.03
N MET A 174 15.72 4.11 -2.89
CA MET A 174 14.94 3.52 -1.80
C MET A 174 15.50 3.94 -0.45
N HIS A 175 14.63 4.03 0.54
CA HIS A 175 15.03 4.08 1.94
C HIS A 175 15.96 2.89 2.27
N ALA A 176 16.93 3.06 3.16
CA ALA A 176 17.94 2.04 3.48
C ALA A 176 17.35 0.68 3.94
N HIS A 177 16.13 0.72 4.46
CA HIS A 177 15.35 -0.44 4.92
C HIS A 177 14.09 -0.71 4.06
N ASP A 178 14.01 -0.16 2.85
CA ASP A 178 12.87 -0.32 1.93
C ASP A 178 11.50 0.18 2.45
N TRP A 179 11.48 1.12 3.39
CA TRP A 179 10.26 1.73 3.93
C TRP A 179 9.67 2.86 3.05
N GLY A 180 9.98 2.85 1.76
CA GLY A 180 9.66 3.94 0.84
C GLY A 180 10.90 4.41 0.08
N ASP A 181 10.89 5.66 -0.34
CA ASP A 181 11.93 6.25 -1.16
C ASP A 181 12.21 7.72 -0.83
N PHE A 182 13.33 8.20 -1.36
CA PHE A 182 13.75 9.59 -1.33
C PHE A 182 14.10 10.06 -2.74
N HIS A 183 13.79 11.32 -3.00
CA HIS A 183 14.11 11.99 -4.26
C HIS A 183 14.95 13.23 -4.01
N TYR A 184 15.99 13.37 -4.83
CA TYR A 184 16.88 14.52 -4.79
C TYR A 184 17.05 15.11 -6.18
N ARG A 185 17.11 16.43 -6.24
CA ARG A 185 17.57 17.17 -7.41
C ARG A 185 19.08 17.29 -7.38
N ILE A 186 19.72 17.04 -8.51
CA ILE A 186 21.14 17.22 -8.69
C ILE A 186 21.40 18.69 -9.02
N THR A 187 22.15 19.37 -8.15
CA THR A 187 22.51 20.79 -8.27
C THR A 187 23.94 20.99 -8.78
N GLY A 188 24.70 19.90 -8.90
CA GLY A 188 26.06 19.93 -9.44
C GLY A 188 26.83 18.65 -9.12
N LYS A 189 28.12 18.67 -9.47
CA LYS A 189 29.08 17.63 -9.08
C LYS A 189 30.45 18.22 -8.80
N ASP A 190 31.23 17.55 -7.96
CA ASP A 190 32.63 17.92 -7.72
C ASP A 190 33.61 17.23 -8.71
N LYS A 191 34.90 17.59 -8.64
CA LYS A 191 35.97 16.99 -9.47
C LYS A 191 36.22 15.51 -9.15
N LYS A 192 35.81 15.03 -7.97
CA LYS A 192 35.96 13.63 -7.56
C LYS A 192 34.82 12.75 -8.09
N GLY A 193 33.73 13.34 -8.57
CA GLY A 193 32.54 12.62 -9.04
C GLY A 193 31.46 12.47 -7.98
N ASN A 194 31.48 13.27 -6.91
CA ASN A 194 30.40 13.30 -5.93
C ASN A 194 29.32 14.28 -6.39
N LEU A 195 28.05 13.89 -6.26
CA LEU A 195 26.90 14.73 -6.57
C LEU A 195 26.61 15.71 -5.43
N GLN A 196 26.18 16.90 -5.81
CA GLN A 196 25.53 17.86 -4.92
C GLN A 196 24.03 17.69 -5.08
N LEU A 197 23.33 17.51 -3.95
CA LEU A 197 21.94 17.09 -3.91
C LEU A 197 21.12 18.04 -3.04
N GLU A 198 19.90 18.31 -3.48
CA GLU A 198 18.86 19.06 -2.74
C GLU A 198 17.57 18.25 -2.78
N GLY A 199 16.95 17.95 -1.63
CA GLY A 199 15.81 17.04 -1.61
C GLY A 199 15.74 16.17 -0.36
N GLY A 200 15.08 15.03 -0.50
CA GLY A 200 15.04 13.96 0.51
C GLY A 200 13.98 14.14 1.58
N HIS A 201 12.81 14.66 1.22
CA HIS A 201 11.71 14.97 2.14
C HIS A 201 10.47 14.08 1.96
N GLN A 202 10.52 13.10 1.07
CA GLN A 202 9.36 12.26 0.69
C GLN A 202 9.15 11.06 1.62
N ASN A 203 10.03 10.89 2.61
CA ASN A 203 9.90 9.89 3.66
C ASN A 203 10.23 10.51 5.01
N ASN A 204 9.36 10.26 5.99
CA ASN A 204 9.43 10.87 7.31
C ASN A 204 10.47 10.15 8.20
N ARG A 205 10.88 8.93 7.81
CA ARG A 205 11.81 8.09 8.54
C ARG A 205 13.25 8.35 8.08
N GLN A 206 14.01 9.10 8.85
CA GLN A 206 15.36 9.54 8.46
C GLN A 206 16.46 8.49 8.76
N SER A 207 16.42 7.33 8.10
CA SER A 207 17.47 6.29 8.26
C SER A 207 18.42 6.15 7.06
N GLY A 208 18.43 7.14 6.17
CA GLY A 208 19.34 7.23 5.04
C GLY A 208 18.93 6.41 3.80
N LEU A 209 19.81 6.45 2.80
CA LEU A 209 19.54 5.91 1.46
C LEU A 209 20.13 4.52 1.28
N SER A 210 19.41 3.66 0.57
CA SER A 210 19.96 2.39 0.09
C SER A 210 21.21 2.64 -0.76
N VAL A 211 22.27 1.87 -0.53
CA VAL A 211 23.50 1.93 -1.34
C VAL A 211 23.29 1.26 -2.70
N GLN A 212 22.43 0.23 -2.76
CA GLN A 212 22.24 -0.58 -3.97
C GLN A 212 21.06 -0.10 -4.82
N ASN A 213 19.97 0.33 -4.18
CA ASN A 213 18.72 0.62 -4.87
C ASN A 213 18.64 2.11 -5.23
N ARG A 214 19.45 2.53 -6.21
CA ARG A 214 19.51 3.90 -6.73
C ARG A 214 19.25 3.97 -8.23
N MET A 215 18.62 5.02 -8.68
CA MET A 215 18.38 5.35 -10.08
C MET A 215 18.60 6.84 -10.28
N VAL A 216 19.20 7.22 -11.40
CA VAL A 216 19.30 8.63 -11.81
C VAL A 216 18.56 8.85 -13.12
N GLU A 217 17.99 10.03 -13.31
CA GLU A 217 17.34 10.41 -14.57
C GLU A 217 17.55 11.88 -14.91
N ASN A 218 17.16 12.26 -16.13
CA ASN A 218 17.30 13.60 -16.70
C ASN A 218 18.77 14.03 -16.84
N ILE A 219 19.60 13.13 -17.37
CA ILE A 219 21.01 13.36 -17.65
C ILE A 219 21.27 13.01 -19.13
N PHE A 220 21.76 13.96 -19.92
CA PHE A 220 21.93 13.78 -21.37
C PHE A 220 22.81 12.58 -21.73
N GLU A 221 23.88 12.35 -20.98
CA GLU A 221 24.79 11.21 -21.24
C GLU A 221 24.22 9.84 -20.89
N GLU A 222 23.04 9.76 -20.26
CA GLU A 222 22.29 8.52 -20.05
C GLU A 222 21.09 8.41 -21.02
N LEU A 223 21.07 9.20 -22.11
CA LEU A 223 20.10 9.01 -23.22
C LEU A 223 20.67 7.97 -24.19
N ASP A 224 20.41 6.69 -23.92
CA ASP A 224 21.02 5.59 -24.67
C ASP A 224 20.10 4.40 -24.96
N ALA A 225 18.84 4.42 -24.48
CA ALA A 225 17.85 3.38 -24.75
C ALA A 225 16.61 3.87 -25.52
N PRO A 226 15.96 3.01 -26.33
CA PRO A 226 14.72 3.36 -27.03
C PRO A 226 13.58 3.77 -26.09
N GLY A 227 12.88 4.84 -26.45
CA GLY A 227 11.80 5.43 -25.67
C GLY A 227 12.24 6.48 -24.65
N GLU A 228 13.55 6.69 -24.50
CA GLU A 228 14.08 7.73 -23.62
C GLU A 228 14.08 9.12 -24.27
N TRP A 229 14.01 10.16 -23.43
CA TRP A 229 14.14 11.55 -23.86
C TRP A 229 14.92 12.41 -22.87
N TYR A 230 15.49 13.50 -23.36
CA TYR A 230 16.14 14.53 -22.55
C TYR A 230 15.76 15.90 -23.07
N TYR A 231 15.43 16.83 -22.18
CA TYR A 231 15.14 18.21 -22.55
C TYR A 231 16.21 19.16 -22.00
N ASP A 232 17.00 19.72 -22.91
CA ASP A 232 17.91 20.81 -22.60
C ASP A 232 17.09 22.10 -22.43
N GLN A 233 16.77 22.44 -21.18
CA GLN A 233 16.04 23.65 -20.84
C GLN A 233 16.76 24.93 -21.32
N SER A 234 18.09 24.97 -21.24
CA SER A 234 18.88 26.16 -21.58
C SER A 234 18.84 26.47 -23.08
N GLY A 235 18.88 25.44 -23.92
CA GLY A 235 18.77 25.53 -25.37
C GLY A 235 17.34 25.36 -25.91
N SER A 236 16.37 25.06 -25.03
CA SER A 236 15.01 24.65 -25.37
C SER A 236 14.97 23.54 -26.43
N THR A 237 15.86 22.54 -26.31
CA THR A 237 16.02 21.47 -27.29
C THR A 237 15.63 20.13 -26.66
N LEU A 238 14.62 19.48 -27.25
CA LEU A 238 14.21 18.12 -26.90
C LEU A 238 14.99 17.12 -27.74
N TYR A 239 15.61 16.15 -27.08
CA TYR A 239 16.24 14.98 -27.66
C TYR A 239 15.39 13.76 -27.35
N TYR A 240 15.18 12.90 -28.35
CA TYR A 240 14.31 11.74 -28.22
C TYR A 240 14.90 10.54 -28.95
N TYR A 241 14.95 9.39 -28.28
CA TYR A 241 15.26 8.10 -28.87
C TYR A 241 13.92 7.39 -29.17
N PRO A 242 13.49 7.30 -30.43
CA PRO A 242 12.21 6.67 -30.78
C PRO A 242 12.21 5.17 -30.46
N VAL A 243 11.07 4.64 -30.02
CA VAL A 243 10.92 3.18 -29.88
C VAL A 243 10.93 2.51 -31.27
N PRO A 244 11.30 1.21 -31.37
CA PRO A 244 11.35 0.54 -32.67
C PRO A 244 10.03 0.64 -33.45
N GLY A 245 10.10 1.16 -34.68
CA GLY A 245 8.95 1.33 -35.57
C GLY A 245 8.14 2.61 -35.36
N GLU A 246 8.51 3.48 -34.42
CA GLU A 246 7.84 4.76 -34.20
C GLU A 246 8.30 5.83 -35.21
N ASP A 247 7.35 6.41 -35.93
CA ASP A 247 7.59 7.54 -36.82
C ASP A 247 7.37 8.87 -36.07
N VAL A 248 8.46 9.53 -35.71
CA VAL A 248 8.44 10.80 -34.98
C VAL A 248 7.76 11.94 -35.73
N HIS A 249 7.66 11.87 -37.06
CA HIS A 249 7.02 12.91 -37.87
C HIS A 249 5.49 12.82 -37.85
N ASN A 250 4.95 11.64 -37.50
CA ASN A 250 3.51 11.40 -37.39
C ASN A 250 3.06 11.17 -35.94
N ALA A 251 3.99 11.03 -35.01
CA ALA A 251 3.69 10.84 -33.59
C ALA A 251 3.18 12.12 -32.92
N ARG A 252 2.27 11.95 -31.95
CA ARG A 252 1.72 13.04 -31.15
C ARG A 252 2.53 13.20 -29.85
N PHE A 253 3.13 14.37 -29.65
CA PHE A 253 3.91 14.70 -28.46
C PHE A 253 3.11 15.63 -27.54
N GLU A 254 2.97 15.26 -26.28
CA GLU A 254 2.19 15.99 -25.29
C GLU A 254 2.99 16.13 -23.99
N VAL A 255 2.97 17.32 -23.39
CA VAL A 255 3.70 17.59 -22.14
C VAL A 255 2.73 18.15 -21.08
N PRO A 256 2.55 17.49 -19.92
CA PRO A 256 1.81 18.03 -18.79
C PRO A 256 2.38 19.37 -18.33
N GLN A 257 1.52 20.30 -17.92
CA GLN A 257 1.90 21.64 -17.45
C GLN A 257 1.27 21.99 -16.10
N LEU A 258 0.14 21.38 -15.74
CA LEU A 258 -0.56 21.64 -14.48
C LEU A 258 -0.35 20.52 -13.46
N LYS A 259 -0.23 20.89 -12.18
CA LYS A 259 -0.28 19.93 -11.07
C LYS A 259 -1.71 19.50 -10.77
N HIS A 260 -2.64 20.45 -10.83
CA HIS A 260 -4.05 20.28 -10.50
C HIS A 260 -4.91 20.62 -11.71
N LEU A 261 -5.98 19.87 -11.92
CA LEU A 261 -6.97 20.14 -12.96
C LEU A 261 -8.20 20.82 -12.35
N ILE A 262 -8.65 20.34 -11.20
CA ILE A 262 -9.84 20.82 -10.50
C ILE A 262 -9.47 21.16 -9.05
N GLU A 263 -9.91 22.33 -8.59
CA GLU A 263 -9.74 22.74 -7.19
C GLU A 263 -11.04 23.24 -6.60
N PHE A 264 -11.50 22.61 -5.53
CA PHE A 264 -12.55 23.13 -4.68
C PHE A 264 -11.91 23.92 -3.53
N ARG A 265 -12.25 25.20 -3.43
CA ARG A 265 -11.68 26.14 -2.46
C ARG A 265 -12.79 26.69 -1.56
N GLY A 266 -13.07 25.99 -0.48
CA GLY A 266 -13.98 26.42 0.59
C GLY A 266 -13.31 26.39 1.96
N THR A 267 -14.12 26.51 3.00
CA THR A 267 -13.71 26.35 4.42
C THR A 267 -14.85 25.70 5.21
N GLU A 268 -14.62 25.30 6.46
CA GLU A 268 -15.71 24.86 7.36
C GLU A 268 -16.86 25.89 7.45
N ASN A 269 -16.52 27.18 7.58
CA ASN A 269 -17.52 28.24 7.76
C ASN A 269 -18.21 28.68 6.45
N ASN A 270 -17.59 28.41 5.31
CA ASN A 270 -18.12 28.74 3.99
C ASN A 270 -17.74 27.64 3.00
N PRO A 271 -18.47 26.51 3.00
CA PRO A 271 -18.07 25.34 2.23
C PRO A 271 -18.47 25.45 0.76
N VAL A 272 -17.74 24.78 -0.14
CA VAL A 272 -18.25 24.47 -1.48
C VAL A 272 -19.21 23.29 -1.37
N LYS A 273 -20.41 23.40 -1.93
CA LYS A 273 -21.47 22.40 -1.72
C LYS A 273 -22.08 21.86 -2.99
N ASN A 274 -22.47 20.58 -2.99
CA ASN A 274 -23.36 19.98 -4.00
C ASN A 274 -22.82 20.04 -5.45
N ILE A 275 -21.51 19.85 -5.64
CA ILE A 275 -20.89 19.85 -6.96
C ILE A 275 -20.33 18.46 -7.30
N PHE A 276 -20.69 17.95 -8.48
CA PHE A 276 -20.36 16.59 -8.90
C PHE A 276 -19.76 16.54 -10.29
N PHE A 277 -18.71 15.74 -10.45
CA PHE A 277 -18.14 15.38 -11.74
C PHE A 277 -18.54 13.96 -12.12
N LYS A 278 -19.05 13.74 -13.33
CA LYS A 278 -19.50 12.42 -13.78
C LYS A 278 -19.01 12.06 -15.18
N ASP A 279 -18.59 10.81 -15.36
CA ASP A 279 -18.26 10.24 -16.68
C ASP A 279 -17.14 11.01 -17.44
N ILE A 280 -16.24 11.68 -16.73
CA ILE A 280 -15.16 12.52 -17.30
C ILE A 280 -13.81 11.83 -17.17
N THR A 281 -12.96 12.01 -18.18
CA THR A 281 -11.55 11.62 -18.10
C THR A 281 -10.70 12.79 -17.61
N PHE A 282 -9.81 12.56 -16.65
CA PHE A 282 -8.82 13.51 -16.14
C PHE A 282 -7.41 12.99 -16.43
N THR A 283 -6.56 13.79 -17.06
CA THR A 283 -5.23 13.33 -17.47
C THR A 283 -4.19 14.45 -17.56
N GLN A 284 -2.92 14.05 -17.66
CA GLN A 284 -1.77 14.92 -17.95
C GLN A 284 -1.54 15.98 -16.87
N THR A 285 -1.21 15.54 -15.65
CA THR A 285 -0.64 16.43 -14.63
C THR A 285 0.86 16.22 -14.44
N THR A 286 1.58 17.27 -14.03
CA THR A 286 3.03 17.24 -13.81
C THR A 286 3.41 16.40 -12.60
N ARG A 287 4.68 15.98 -12.52
CA ARG A 287 5.18 15.21 -11.38
C ARG A 287 5.30 16.10 -10.15
N THR A 288 5.06 15.53 -8.96
CA THR A 288 4.99 16.29 -7.70
C THR A 288 6.03 15.88 -6.66
N PHE A 289 6.86 14.87 -6.94
CA PHE A 289 7.79 14.33 -5.95
C PHE A 289 8.87 15.31 -5.47
N MET A 290 9.09 16.45 -6.17
CA MET A 290 9.98 17.52 -5.73
C MET A 290 9.26 18.76 -5.17
N GLU A 291 7.95 18.68 -4.95
CA GLU A 291 7.18 19.73 -4.30
C GLU A 291 7.42 19.75 -2.78
N THR A 292 6.80 20.69 -2.08
CA THR A 292 6.83 20.72 -0.62
C THR A 292 6.01 19.55 -0.06
N TYR A 293 6.67 18.73 0.77
CA TYR A 293 6.03 17.66 1.53
C TYR A 293 5.90 18.10 2.98
N GLU A 294 4.80 17.67 3.61
CA GLU A 294 4.59 17.80 5.05
C GLU A 294 4.61 16.40 5.69
N PRO A 295 5.17 16.26 6.91
CA PRO A 295 5.10 15.00 7.62
C PRO A 295 3.67 14.73 8.13
N LEU A 296 3.24 13.47 8.04
CA LEU A 296 2.05 13.01 8.74
C LEU A 296 2.43 12.60 10.17
N LEU A 297 1.44 12.43 11.04
CA LEU A 297 1.66 12.28 12.47
C LEU A 297 2.39 10.99 12.82
N ARG A 298 3.72 11.07 12.97
CA ARG A 298 4.63 9.99 13.39
C ARG A 298 4.51 8.70 12.60
N SER A 299 3.77 8.67 11.50
CA SER A 299 3.89 7.63 10.49
C SER A 299 5.18 7.85 9.73
N ASP A 300 5.58 6.85 8.95
CA ASP A 300 6.74 7.01 8.10
C ASP A 300 6.42 7.91 6.89
N TRP A 301 5.15 8.31 6.69
CA TRP A 301 4.69 9.10 5.53
C TRP A 301 5.01 10.58 5.67
N THR A 302 5.47 11.17 4.58
CA THR A 302 5.19 12.56 4.28
C THR A 302 4.26 12.64 3.08
N ILE A 303 3.64 13.79 2.84
CA ILE A 303 2.73 13.94 1.72
C ILE A 303 2.84 15.30 1.05
N TYR A 304 2.75 15.30 -0.28
CA TYR A 304 2.39 16.49 -1.03
C TYR A 304 0.89 16.75 -0.85
N ARG A 305 0.54 17.86 -0.21
CA ARG A 305 -0.85 18.31 -0.02
C ARG A 305 -1.43 18.87 -1.32
N GLY A 306 -1.69 17.98 -2.28
CA GLY A 306 -2.25 18.31 -3.59
C GLY A 306 -2.54 17.06 -4.42
N GLY A 307 -3.20 17.25 -5.56
CA GLY A 307 -3.56 16.19 -6.51
C GLY A 307 -4.25 16.73 -7.75
N ALA A 308 -4.53 15.86 -8.73
CA ALA A 308 -5.22 16.28 -9.95
C ALA A 308 -6.62 16.87 -9.68
N VAL A 309 -7.28 16.40 -8.62
CA VAL A 309 -8.53 16.97 -8.10
C VAL A 309 -8.38 17.21 -6.59
N ILE A 310 -8.56 18.45 -6.15
CA ILE A 310 -8.44 18.83 -4.73
C ILE A 310 -9.79 19.25 -4.18
N PHE A 311 -10.16 18.66 -3.04
CA PHE A 311 -11.30 19.04 -2.23
C PHE A 311 -10.81 19.70 -0.94
N GLU A 312 -11.05 21.00 -0.79
CA GLU A 312 -10.82 21.71 0.47
C GLU A 312 -12.06 22.49 0.88
N GLY A 313 -12.52 22.27 2.12
CA GLY A 313 -13.69 22.94 2.65
C GLY A 313 -14.97 22.59 1.90
N THR A 314 -15.27 21.30 1.71
CA THR A 314 -16.41 20.86 0.88
C THR A 314 -17.49 20.10 1.65
N GLU A 315 -18.73 20.18 1.18
CA GLU A 315 -19.84 19.36 1.66
C GLU A 315 -20.60 18.74 0.49
N ASN A 316 -20.80 17.43 0.52
CA ASN A 316 -21.58 16.72 -0.50
C ASN A 316 -21.07 16.99 -1.93
N CYS A 317 -19.76 16.85 -2.15
CA CYS A 317 -19.13 16.96 -3.46
C CYS A 317 -18.48 15.63 -3.85
N GLY A 318 -18.26 15.37 -5.13
CA GLY A 318 -17.70 14.07 -5.51
C GLY A 318 -17.51 13.79 -6.98
N LEU A 319 -16.88 12.64 -7.24
CA LEU A 319 -16.64 12.08 -8.57
C LEU A 319 -17.37 10.76 -8.72
N THR A 320 -18.01 10.55 -9.87
CA THR A 320 -18.67 9.28 -10.20
C THR A 320 -18.31 8.84 -11.62
N ASN A 321 -17.92 7.58 -11.79
CA ASN A 321 -17.61 7.00 -13.10
C ASN A 321 -16.50 7.73 -13.88
N CYS A 322 -15.56 8.37 -13.18
CA CYS A 322 -14.48 9.09 -13.83
C CYS A 322 -13.31 8.17 -14.19
N PHE A 323 -12.50 8.58 -15.17
CA PHE A 323 -11.26 7.90 -15.53
C PHE A 323 -10.08 8.84 -15.28
N LEU A 324 -9.21 8.48 -14.33
CA LEU A 324 -8.07 9.30 -13.92
C LEU A 324 -6.79 8.57 -14.32
N HIS A 325 -6.00 9.13 -15.24
CA HIS A 325 -4.78 8.47 -15.71
C HIS A 325 -3.70 9.42 -16.23
N HIS A 326 -2.45 8.96 -16.23
CA HIS A 326 -1.26 9.76 -16.57
C HIS A 326 -1.18 11.04 -15.74
N LEU A 327 -1.29 10.88 -14.42
CA LEU A 327 -1.21 11.97 -13.46
C LEU A 327 0.14 11.90 -12.77
N GLY A 328 0.88 13.01 -12.68
CA GLY A 328 2.25 12.98 -12.18
C GLY A 328 2.38 12.87 -10.65
N GLY A 329 1.29 13.04 -9.91
CA GLY A 329 1.25 13.00 -8.44
C GLY A 329 0.04 12.22 -7.92
N ASN A 330 -0.54 12.71 -6.83
CA ASN A 330 -1.78 12.14 -6.29
C ASN A 330 -2.96 12.38 -7.24
N ALA A 331 -3.92 11.46 -7.29
CA ALA A 331 -5.08 11.64 -8.16
C ALA A 331 -6.16 12.53 -7.51
N ILE A 332 -6.61 12.19 -6.30
CA ILE A 332 -7.67 12.91 -5.58
C ILE A 332 -7.19 13.20 -4.15
N PHE A 333 -7.32 14.45 -3.72
CA PHE A 333 -6.87 14.88 -2.39
C PHE A 333 -7.98 15.63 -1.65
N PHE A 334 -8.36 15.15 -0.47
CA PHE A 334 -9.25 15.82 0.48
C PHE A 334 -8.42 16.48 1.58
N SER A 335 -8.25 17.79 1.47
CA SER A 335 -7.48 18.63 2.40
C SER A 335 -8.40 19.24 3.45
N ASN A 336 -8.01 19.16 4.72
CA ASN A 336 -8.68 19.86 5.82
C ASN A 336 -10.17 19.50 5.89
N TYR A 337 -11.06 20.45 6.20
CA TYR A 337 -12.49 20.19 6.31
C TYR A 337 -13.13 19.63 5.03
N ASN A 338 -13.72 18.44 5.11
CA ASN A 338 -14.59 17.89 4.06
C ASN A 338 -15.69 17.02 4.69
N ARG A 339 -16.93 17.07 4.18
CA ARG A 339 -18.06 16.25 4.68
C ARG A 339 -18.81 15.57 3.56
N ASN A 340 -19.19 14.32 3.78
CA ASN A 340 -20.14 13.60 2.92
C ASN A 340 -19.70 13.54 1.44
N SER A 341 -18.39 13.51 1.18
CA SER A 341 -17.87 13.42 -0.18
C SER A 341 -17.88 11.99 -0.68
N ILE A 342 -18.08 11.81 -1.99
CA ILE A 342 -18.19 10.48 -2.61
C ILE A 342 -17.26 10.36 -3.80
N ILE A 343 -16.37 9.36 -3.77
CA ILE A 343 -15.62 8.92 -4.94
C ILE A 343 -16.11 7.52 -5.31
N SER A 344 -16.75 7.40 -6.47
CA SER A 344 -17.40 6.15 -6.84
C SER A 344 -17.29 5.74 -8.30
N GLY A 345 -17.32 4.44 -8.56
CA GLY A 345 -17.35 3.89 -9.92
C GLY A 345 -16.13 4.24 -10.77
N SER A 346 -15.06 4.78 -10.19
CA SER A 346 -13.98 5.42 -10.94
C SER A 346 -12.84 4.46 -11.21
N HIS A 347 -12.13 4.70 -12.32
CA HIS A 347 -10.95 3.94 -12.72
C HIS A 347 -9.73 4.86 -12.60
N ILE A 348 -8.79 4.50 -11.73
CA ILE A 348 -7.59 5.28 -11.45
C ILE A 348 -6.36 4.42 -11.76
N THR A 349 -5.52 4.86 -12.69
CA THR A 349 -4.34 4.08 -13.10
C THR A 349 -3.26 4.92 -13.72
N GLN A 350 -2.01 4.45 -13.70
CA GLN A 350 -0.86 5.14 -14.26
C GLN A 350 -0.67 6.54 -13.66
N ILE A 351 -0.54 6.58 -12.33
CA ILE A 351 -0.35 7.82 -11.56
C ILE A 351 0.96 7.79 -10.78
N GLY A 352 1.53 8.97 -10.55
CA GLY A 352 2.83 9.14 -9.93
C GLY A 352 2.90 8.75 -8.47
N ALA A 353 1.80 8.96 -7.74
CA ALA A 353 1.73 8.78 -6.29
C ALA A 353 0.45 8.06 -5.82
N SER A 354 -0.17 8.52 -4.73
CA SER A 354 -1.36 7.90 -4.12
C SER A 354 -2.65 8.21 -4.89
N ALA A 355 -3.62 7.29 -4.88
CA ALA A 355 -4.86 7.50 -5.64
C ALA A 355 -5.87 8.41 -4.92
N ILE A 356 -6.20 8.14 -3.65
CA ILE A 356 -7.18 8.94 -2.89
C ILE A 356 -6.62 9.22 -1.50
N CYS A 357 -6.43 10.50 -1.16
CA CYS A 357 -5.88 10.91 0.13
C CYS A 357 -6.90 11.72 0.93
N PHE A 358 -7.09 11.39 2.22
CA PHE A 358 -7.82 12.19 3.19
C PHE A 358 -6.86 12.66 4.26
N VAL A 359 -6.55 13.96 4.29
CA VAL A 359 -5.56 14.52 5.22
C VAL A 359 -6.13 15.75 5.91
N GLY A 360 -6.32 15.64 7.23
CA GLY A 360 -6.77 16.74 8.07
C GLY A 360 -5.70 17.79 8.36
N ASP A 361 -6.12 18.77 9.15
CA ASP A 361 -5.25 19.81 9.69
C ASP A 361 -4.55 19.31 10.97
N PRO A 362 -3.21 19.34 11.05
CA PRO A 362 -2.49 19.01 12.29
C PRO A 362 -2.92 19.85 13.50
N GLU A 363 -3.41 21.08 13.30
CA GLU A 363 -3.96 21.91 14.39
C GLU A 363 -5.31 21.41 14.93
N ALA A 364 -5.97 20.48 14.23
CA ALA A 364 -7.12 19.76 14.77
C ALA A 364 -6.72 18.68 15.77
N VAL A 365 -5.42 18.36 15.89
CA VAL A 365 -4.89 17.28 16.72
C VAL A 365 -4.38 17.84 18.05
N ARG A 366 -4.59 17.08 19.12
CA ARG A 366 -4.11 17.43 20.46
C ARG A 366 -2.73 16.84 20.68
N SER A 367 -1.79 17.68 21.11
CA SER A 367 -0.40 17.29 21.34
C SER A 367 0.25 16.56 20.14
N PRO A 368 0.17 17.12 18.91
CA PRO A 368 0.75 16.46 17.74
C PRO A 368 2.28 16.38 17.85
N ALA A 369 2.83 15.31 17.28
CA ALA A 369 4.25 15.12 17.03
C ALA A 369 4.39 14.49 15.64
N PHE A 370 5.56 14.57 15.00
CA PHE A 370 5.67 14.29 13.57
C PHE A 370 6.74 13.27 13.21
N GLU A 371 7.92 13.27 13.84
CA GLU A 371 8.93 12.23 13.60
C GLU A 371 8.83 11.12 14.65
N TYR A 372 9.28 9.90 14.31
CA TYR A 372 9.30 8.74 15.20
C TYR A 372 9.83 9.05 16.61
N GLY A 373 10.96 9.76 16.71
CA GLY A 373 11.63 10.08 17.96
C GLY A 373 11.01 11.26 18.73
N GLU A 374 10.12 12.03 18.11
CA GLU A 374 9.46 13.18 18.73
C GLU A 374 8.26 12.74 19.58
N PHE A 375 8.02 13.41 20.70
CA PHE A 375 6.88 13.17 21.57
C PHE A 375 6.57 14.43 22.41
N VAL A 376 5.34 14.53 22.89
CA VAL A 376 4.93 15.55 23.87
C VAL A 376 5.08 14.95 25.27
N SER A 377 5.67 15.68 26.20
CA SER A 377 5.84 15.20 27.58
C SER A 377 4.48 15.04 28.28
N LEU A 378 4.37 14.11 29.24
CA LEU A 378 3.12 13.91 30.00
C LEU A 378 2.64 15.17 30.72
N GLU A 379 3.56 16.03 31.17
CA GLU A 379 3.24 17.28 31.87
C GLU A 379 2.55 18.29 30.93
N GLU A 380 2.95 18.34 29.67
CA GLU A 380 2.45 19.25 28.65
C GLU A 380 1.29 18.66 27.83
N MET A 381 1.05 17.36 27.95
CA MET A 381 0.07 16.63 27.15
C MET A 381 -1.37 17.04 27.48
N ASP A 382 -2.14 17.39 26.45
CA ASP A 382 -3.57 17.59 26.57
C ASP A 382 -4.25 16.21 26.67
N ARG A 383 -4.95 15.97 27.78
CA ARG A 383 -5.63 14.70 28.09
C ARG A 383 -7.06 14.62 27.55
N THR A 384 -7.56 15.68 26.89
CA THR A 384 -8.92 15.71 26.35
C THR A 384 -9.04 14.73 25.18
N ALA A 385 -10.03 13.84 25.20
CA ALA A 385 -10.24 12.90 24.11
C ALA A 385 -10.78 13.59 22.85
N GLY A 386 -10.39 13.07 21.68
CA GLY A 386 -10.86 13.52 20.38
C GLY A 386 -10.20 14.82 19.88
N PRO A 387 -10.70 15.35 18.76
CA PRO A 387 -10.08 16.49 18.09
C PRO A 387 -10.20 17.81 18.87
N LYS A 388 -9.35 18.77 18.52
CA LYS A 388 -9.38 20.17 18.99
C LYS A 388 -10.34 21.05 18.18
N THR A 389 -10.43 20.81 16.87
CA THR A 389 -11.32 21.52 15.94
C THR A 389 -12.07 20.52 15.05
N ASN A 390 -12.84 20.97 14.07
CA ASN A 390 -13.49 20.08 13.09
C ASN A 390 -12.79 20.06 11.72
N ASN A 391 -11.61 20.69 11.60
CA ASN A 391 -10.92 20.95 10.33
C ASN A 391 -10.21 19.71 9.75
N TYR A 392 -10.98 18.67 9.49
CA TYR A 392 -10.52 17.39 8.96
C TYR A 392 -11.56 16.77 8.02
N PRO A 393 -11.23 15.80 7.16
CA PRO A 393 -12.22 15.08 6.37
C PRO A 393 -13.04 14.10 7.21
N ALA A 394 -14.36 14.05 7.00
CA ALA A 394 -15.20 13.07 7.67
C ALA A 394 -16.44 12.63 6.87
N ASN A 395 -16.97 11.45 7.23
CA ASN A 395 -18.19 10.87 6.64
C ASN A 395 -18.13 10.72 5.11
N CYS A 396 -16.95 10.45 4.55
CA CYS A 396 -16.77 10.30 3.11
C CYS A 396 -16.82 8.83 2.69
N LEU A 397 -17.17 8.60 1.43
CA LEU A 397 -17.34 7.27 0.85
C LEU A 397 -16.41 7.08 -0.36
N VAL A 398 -15.60 6.03 -0.31
CA VAL A 398 -14.82 5.52 -1.44
C VAL A 398 -15.40 4.17 -1.84
N HIS A 399 -16.14 4.13 -2.94
CA HIS A 399 -16.96 2.97 -3.30
C HIS A 399 -16.84 2.52 -4.75
N ASP A 400 -16.65 1.23 -5.00
CA ASP A 400 -16.67 0.68 -6.38
C ASP A 400 -15.61 1.33 -7.29
N ASN A 401 -14.38 1.50 -6.80
CA ASN A 401 -13.27 2.03 -7.59
C ASN A 401 -12.25 0.95 -7.95
N LEU A 402 -11.71 1.04 -9.17
CA LEU A 402 -10.60 0.22 -9.65
C LEU A 402 -9.31 1.04 -9.66
N ILE A 403 -8.34 0.66 -8.84
CA ILE A 403 -7.08 1.40 -8.63
C ILE A 403 -5.91 0.46 -8.90
N TYR A 404 -5.08 0.75 -9.90
CA TYR A 404 -3.87 -0.06 -10.15
C TYR A 404 -2.80 0.65 -10.96
N LYS A 405 -1.55 0.17 -10.93
CA LYS A 405 -0.38 0.86 -11.54
C LYS A 405 -0.22 2.27 -11.00
N ILE A 406 -0.11 2.37 -9.68
CA ILE A 406 0.08 3.64 -8.96
C ILE A 406 1.50 3.69 -8.39
N GLY A 407 1.98 4.86 -7.97
CA GLY A 407 3.35 5.01 -7.51
C GLY A 407 4.38 4.86 -8.62
N LEU A 408 4.09 5.37 -9.83
CA LEU A 408 5.04 5.32 -10.94
C LEU A 408 6.36 6.02 -10.59
N PHE A 409 6.28 7.14 -9.86
CA PHE A 409 7.45 7.94 -9.49
C PHE A 409 7.81 7.75 -8.01
N GLU A 410 6.81 7.81 -7.13
CA GLU A 410 6.98 7.70 -5.67
C GLU A 410 6.67 6.29 -5.17
N LYS A 411 7.38 5.80 -4.15
CA LYS A 411 7.26 4.44 -3.62
C LYS A 411 6.71 4.39 -2.20
N GLN A 412 6.70 5.51 -1.47
CA GLN A 412 5.95 5.65 -0.22
C GLN A 412 4.53 6.18 -0.43
N ILE A 413 3.69 5.38 -1.07
CA ILE A 413 2.34 5.77 -1.47
C ILE A 413 1.33 4.66 -1.16
N THR A 414 0.04 4.92 -1.39
CA THR A 414 -1.00 3.90 -1.21
C THR A 414 -2.16 4.13 -2.17
N GLY A 415 -3.04 3.14 -2.32
CA GLY A 415 -4.30 3.33 -3.04
C GLY A 415 -5.18 4.35 -2.31
N ILE A 416 -5.35 4.16 -1.00
CA ILE A 416 -6.17 5.06 -0.17
C ILE A 416 -5.41 5.39 1.12
N GLU A 417 -5.13 6.68 1.31
CA GLU A 417 -4.41 7.23 2.48
C GLU A 417 -5.39 7.93 3.42
N LEU A 418 -5.34 7.58 4.70
CA LEU A 418 -6.11 8.21 5.77
C LEU A 418 -5.17 8.80 6.82
N SER A 419 -5.26 10.11 7.05
CA SER A 419 -4.58 10.79 8.15
C SER A 419 -5.42 11.94 8.68
N MET A 420 -5.52 12.07 10.00
CA MET A 420 -6.27 13.13 10.68
C MET A 420 -7.68 13.24 10.13
N CYS A 421 -8.40 12.12 10.05
CA CYS A 421 -9.74 12.06 9.46
C CYS A 421 -10.64 11.10 10.24
N ARG A 422 -11.94 11.02 9.90
CA ARG A 422 -12.89 10.21 10.68
C ARG A 422 -14.04 9.65 9.86
N PHE A 423 -14.54 8.46 10.20
CA PHE A 423 -15.75 7.89 9.57
C PHE A 423 -15.67 7.80 8.04
N ILE A 424 -14.49 7.46 7.52
CA ILE A 424 -14.32 7.19 6.09
C ILE A 424 -14.74 5.74 5.81
N THR A 425 -15.64 5.55 4.87
CA THR A 425 -16.08 4.23 4.42
C THR A 425 -15.39 3.87 3.11
N ILE A 426 -14.64 2.77 3.10
CA ILE A 426 -13.93 2.23 1.95
C ILE A 426 -14.56 0.88 1.63
N SER A 427 -15.41 0.83 0.59
CA SER A 427 -16.24 -0.33 0.30
C SER A 427 -16.20 -0.77 -1.16
N HIS A 428 -16.05 -2.05 -1.44
CA HIS A 428 -16.12 -2.59 -2.80
C HIS A 428 -15.07 -2.02 -3.78
N ASN A 429 -13.84 -1.75 -3.33
CA ASN A 429 -12.76 -1.30 -4.22
C ASN A 429 -11.82 -2.46 -4.57
N SER A 430 -11.27 -2.44 -5.79
CA SER A 430 -10.18 -3.32 -6.19
C SER A 430 -8.90 -2.49 -6.30
N VAL A 431 -7.90 -2.78 -5.47
CA VAL A 431 -6.62 -2.07 -5.43
C VAL A 431 -5.48 -3.06 -5.61
N TYR A 432 -4.66 -2.89 -6.64
CA TYR A 432 -3.53 -3.78 -6.86
C TYR A 432 -2.41 -3.15 -7.67
N ASP A 433 -1.27 -3.85 -7.77
CA ASP A 433 -0.08 -3.34 -8.47
C ASP A 433 0.40 -2.02 -7.86
N THR A 434 0.69 -2.09 -6.55
CA THR A 434 1.16 -0.95 -5.74
C THR A 434 2.56 -1.23 -5.16
N PRO A 435 3.46 -0.24 -5.13
CA PRO A 435 4.81 -0.42 -4.57
C PRO A 435 4.82 -0.63 -3.05
N ARG A 436 3.75 -0.19 -2.36
CA ARG A 436 3.58 -0.13 -0.89
C ARG A 436 2.16 -0.61 -0.53
N ALA A 437 1.42 0.03 0.37
CA ALA A 437 0.11 -0.47 0.79
C ALA A 437 -0.98 -0.29 -0.29
N GLY A 438 -2.09 -1.01 -0.13
CA GLY A 438 -3.33 -0.72 -0.84
C GLY A 438 -4.20 0.29 -0.08
N ILE A 439 -4.27 0.16 1.25
CA ILE A 439 -4.93 1.10 2.16
C ILE A 439 -3.99 1.35 3.34
N ASN A 440 -3.80 2.62 3.72
CA ASN A 440 -2.99 3.00 4.86
C ASN A 440 -3.74 3.98 5.78
N ILE A 441 -3.56 3.80 7.09
CA ILE A 441 -3.99 4.73 8.14
C ILE A 441 -2.73 5.22 8.88
N SER A 442 -2.43 6.50 8.78
CA SER A 442 -1.19 7.06 9.34
C SER A 442 -1.18 7.10 10.87
N GLU A 443 -2.33 7.20 11.54
CA GLU A 443 -2.42 7.26 13.01
C GLU A 443 -3.85 6.96 13.53
N GLY A 444 -4.06 6.91 14.85
CA GLY A 444 -5.35 6.53 15.43
C GLY A 444 -6.44 7.62 15.37
N THR A 445 -6.09 8.85 14.96
CA THR A 445 -7.03 9.96 14.87
C THR A 445 -8.10 9.75 13.78
N TRP A 446 -9.38 9.99 14.00
CA TRP A 446 -10.12 9.68 15.22
C TRP A 446 -10.99 8.42 15.04
N GLY A 447 -10.58 7.57 14.11
CA GLY A 447 -11.15 6.27 13.82
C GLY A 447 -12.57 6.29 13.27
N GLY A 448 -13.32 5.22 13.55
CA GLY A 448 -14.67 5.02 13.00
C GLY A 448 -14.69 4.64 11.52
N HIS A 449 -13.53 4.40 10.90
CA HIS A 449 -13.44 3.97 9.52
C HIS A 449 -14.05 2.59 9.33
N VAL A 450 -14.66 2.35 8.17
CA VAL A 450 -15.21 1.04 7.79
C VAL A 450 -14.55 0.62 6.48
N ILE A 451 -13.80 -0.46 6.53
CA ILE A 451 -13.09 -1.04 5.39
C ILE A 451 -13.74 -2.39 5.09
N GLU A 452 -14.52 -2.48 4.01
CA GLU A 452 -15.28 -3.70 3.71
C GLU A 452 -15.41 -4.09 2.23
N TYR A 453 -15.52 -5.39 1.97
CA TYR A 453 -15.72 -5.92 0.61
C TYR A 453 -14.66 -5.49 -0.41
N ASN A 454 -13.47 -5.08 0.02
CA ASN A 454 -12.39 -4.71 -0.89
C ASN A 454 -11.60 -5.96 -1.34
N ASP A 455 -11.00 -5.88 -2.53
CA ASP A 455 -10.09 -6.88 -3.07
C ASP A 455 -8.71 -6.22 -3.28
N ILE A 456 -7.80 -6.44 -2.34
CA ILE A 456 -6.53 -5.74 -2.25
C ILE A 456 -5.38 -6.74 -2.38
N PHE A 457 -4.58 -6.64 -3.43
CA PHE A 457 -3.55 -7.64 -3.72
C PHE A 457 -2.38 -7.08 -4.54
N ASP A 458 -1.28 -7.83 -4.66
CA ASP A 458 -0.08 -7.38 -5.37
C ASP A 458 0.39 -6.02 -4.84
N THR A 459 0.45 -5.94 -3.51
CA THR A 459 0.90 -4.79 -2.74
C THR A 459 2.30 -5.06 -2.18
N VAL A 460 3.00 -3.99 -1.80
CA VAL A 460 4.36 -4.04 -1.22
C VAL A 460 5.35 -4.64 -2.24
N LYS A 461 5.13 -4.34 -3.53
CA LYS A 461 5.91 -4.88 -4.65
C LYS A 461 7.31 -4.31 -4.77
N GLU A 462 7.53 -3.10 -4.26
CA GLU A 462 8.84 -2.43 -4.33
C GLU A 462 9.45 -2.16 -2.95
N THR A 463 8.61 -1.99 -1.92
CA THR A 463 9.00 -1.73 -0.52
C THR A 463 8.92 -3.00 0.37
N GLY A 464 9.14 -2.89 1.68
CA GLY A 464 8.99 -4.00 2.65
C GLY A 464 8.57 -3.51 4.05
N ASP A 465 8.31 -4.43 4.98
CA ASP A 465 7.82 -4.11 6.34
C ASP A 465 6.53 -3.28 6.32
N HIS A 466 5.49 -3.90 5.77
CA HIS A 466 4.17 -3.30 5.58
C HIS A 466 3.11 -4.34 5.24
N GLY A 467 1.88 -3.91 4.97
CA GLY A 467 0.82 -4.80 4.51
C GLY A 467 -0.05 -4.30 3.36
N SER A 468 -0.94 -5.17 2.87
CA SER A 468 -2.00 -4.77 1.93
C SER A 468 -2.93 -3.74 2.56
N PHE A 469 -3.29 -3.95 3.82
CA PHE A 469 -3.74 -2.92 4.75
C PHE A 469 -2.62 -2.62 5.75
N ASN A 470 -2.40 -1.34 6.06
CA ASN A 470 -1.53 -0.92 7.15
C ASN A 470 -2.18 0.14 8.05
N SER A 471 -1.83 0.13 9.34
CA SER A 471 -2.03 1.27 10.24
C SER A 471 -0.85 1.48 11.17
N TRP A 472 -0.56 2.73 11.52
CA TRP A 472 0.11 3.07 12.79
C TRP A 472 -0.88 3.59 13.82
N GLY A 473 -0.48 3.63 15.08
CA GLY A 473 -1.17 4.29 16.18
C GLY A 473 -0.16 4.86 17.18
N ARG A 474 0.86 5.55 16.67
CA ARG A 474 1.88 6.28 17.46
C ARG A 474 1.28 7.56 18.07
N ASP A 475 0.10 7.43 18.67
CA ASP A 475 -0.75 8.47 19.25
C ASP A 475 -0.15 9.01 20.56
N ARG A 476 -0.90 9.82 21.32
CA ARG A 476 -0.42 10.48 22.55
C ARG A 476 0.20 9.55 23.59
N PHE A 477 -0.28 8.31 23.73
CA PHE A 477 0.30 7.37 24.71
C PHE A 477 1.66 6.78 24.26
N TRP A 478 1.98 6.89 22.97
CA TRP A 478 3.09 6.16 22.37
C TRP A 478 4.42 6.90 22.54
N HIS A 479 5.47 6.15 22.85
CA HIS A 479 6.82 6.64 23.08
C HIS A 479 7.86 5.67 22.49
N PRO A 480 8.97 6.14 21.88
CA PRO A 480 9.95 5.25 21.23
C PRO A 480 10.67 4.30 22.20
N ASP A 481 10.62 4.58 23.51
CA ASP A 481 11.07 3.68 24.57
C ASP A 481 9.88 2.89 25.14
N TYR A 482 9.92 1.57 24.94
CA TYR A 482 8.89 0.63 25.39
C TYR A 482 8.62 0.70 26.90
N LYS A 483 9.66 0.86 27.74
CA LYS A 483 9.49 0.91 29.19
C LYS A 483 8.69 2.15 29.60
N ILE A 484 8.99 3.29 28.97
CA ILE A 484 8.25 4.52 29.20
C ILE A 484 6.80 4.37 28.74
N MET A 485 6.55 3.71 27.60
CA MET A 485 5.17 3.40 27.19
C MET A 485 4.44 2.57 28.24
N CYS A 486 5.05 1.50 28.77
CA CYS A 486 4.47 0.70 29.85
C CYS A 486 4.12 1.56 31.08
N ASP A 487 5.03 2.45 31.49
CA ASP A 487 4.79 3.35 32.62
C ASP A 487 3.63 4.33 32.33
N ILE A 488 3.53 4.87 31.11
CA ILE A 488 2.43 5.76 30.70
C ILE A 488 1.10 5.00 30.76
N VAL A 489 0.99 3.84 30.13
CA VAL A 489 -0.29 3.13 30.01
C VAL A 489 -0.77 2.55 31.34
N ALA A 490 0.14 2.21 32.25
CA ALA A 490 -0.19 1.75 33.59
C ALA A 490 -0.73 2.88 34.48
N ASN A 491 -0.15 4.08 34.37
CA ASN A 491 -0.52 5.21 35.23
C ASN A 491 -1.64 6.08 34.64
N GLU A 492 -1.76 6.17 33.32
CA GLU A 492 -2.73 7.00 32.59
C GLU A 492 -3.44 6.24 31.44
N PRO A 493 -4.15 5.13 31.73
CA PRO A 493 -4.78 4.27 30.71
C PRO A 493 -5.82 4.99 29.83
N SER A 494 -6.33 6.14 30.27
CA SER A 494 -7.24 6.98 29.47
C SER A 494 -6.59 7.58 28.22
N LEU A 495 -5.26 7.63 28.14
CA LEU A 495 -4.55 8.12 26.96
C LEU A 495 -4.62 7.16 25.77
N ILE A 496 -4.82 5.87 26.02
CA ILE A 496 -4.90 4.84 24.96
C ILE A 496 -6.02 5.15 23.95
N PRO A 497 -7.30 5.34 24.36
CA PRO A 497 -8.37 5.67 23.42
C PRO A 497 -8.49 7.17 23.14
N ALA A 498 -7.58 8.02 23.62
CA ALA A 498 -7.78 9.47 23.58
C ALA A 498 -7.81 10.00 22.14
N ASP A 499 -7.05 9.42 21.23
CA ASP A 499 -7.06 9.74 19.79
C ASP A 499 -7.90 8.74 18.99
N ALA A 500 -7.76 7.44 19.24
CA ALA A 500 -8.60 6.38 18.64
C ALA A 500 -10.00 6.28 19.30
N ILE A 501 -10.76 7.37 19.34
CA ILE A 501 -12.04 7.46 20.08
C ILE A 501 -13.20 6.69 19.44
N SER A 502 -13.07 6.26 18.19
CA SER A 502 -14.09 5.49 17.48
C SER A 502 -13.46 4.27 16.83
N THR A 503 -14.08 3.12 17.05
CA THR A 503 -13.53 1.84 16.61
C THR A 503 -13.44 1.77 15.08
N VAL A 504 -12.25 1.44 14.57
CA VAL A 504 -12.06 1.13 13.15
C VAL A 504 -12.48 -0.31 12.88
N THR A 505 -13.26 -0.53 11.82
CA THR A 505 -13.76 -1.86 11.44
C THR A 505 -13.19 -2.30 10.09
N ILE A 506 -12.55 -3.47 10.07
CA ILE A 506 -12.02 -4.14 8.86
C ILE A 506 -12.77 -5.45 8.70
N ARG A 507 -13.64 -5.57 7.68
CA ARG A 507 -14.46 -6.77 7.51
C ARG A 507 -14.78 -7.19 6.10
N ASN A 508 -14.99 -8.48 5.88
CA ASN A 508 -15.44 -9.02 4.59
C ASN A 508 -14.51 -8.61 3.43
N ASN A 509 -13.20 -8.47 3.65
CA ASN A 509 -12.24 -8.13 2.60
C ASN A 509 -11.44 -9.36 2.16
N ARG A 510 -10.84 -9.29 0.97
CA ARG A 510 -9.78 -10.19 0.53
C ARG A 510 -8.48 -9.43 0.41
N PHE A 511 -7.46 -9.93 1.10
CA PHE A 511 -6.12 -9.33 1.16
C PHE A 511 -5.06 -10.34 0.70
N ARG A 512 -4.07 -9.85 -0.06
CA ARG A 512 -2.89 -10.62 -0.45
C ARG A 512 -1.67 -9.71 -0.59
N CYS A 513 -0.80 -9.71 0.41
CA CYS A 513 0.46 -8.98 0.38
C CYS A 513 1.59 -9.85 -0.20
N ASP A 514 2.42 -9.31 -1.09
CA ASP A 514 3.53 -10.09 -1.68
C ASP A 514 4.76 -10.14 -0.77
N ARG A 515 5.01 -9.09 0.02
CA ARG A 515 6.22 -8.95 0.86
C ARG A 515 5.91 -8.27 2.20
N GLY A 516 5.12 -8.95 3.02
CA GLY A 516 4.70 -8.46 4.33
C GLY A 516 3.43 -9.15 4.80
N TRP A 517 2.54 -8.42 5.46
CA TRP A 517 1.31 -8.95 6.06
C TRP A 517 0.07 -8.60 5.23
N ASP A 518 -0.98 -9.42 5.29
CA ASP A 518 -2.23 -9.07 4.61
C ASP A 518 -2.91 -7.90 5.34
N ILE A 519 -2.86 -7.93 6.68
CA ILE A 519 -3.24 -6.83 7.57
C ILE A 519 -2.08 -6.57 8.52
N ASP A 520 -1.50 -5.37 8.44
CA ASP A 520 -0.42 -4.91 9.32
C ASP A 520 -0.93 -3.80 10.25
N LEU A 521 -1.20 -4.12 11.51
CA LEU A 521 -1.34 -3.09 12.55
C LEU A 521 0.02 -2.90 13.20
N ASP A 522 0.72 -1.87 12.76
CA ASP A 522 2.06 -1.51 13.22
C ASP A 522 1.98 -0.67 14.52
N ASP A 523 3.14 -0.17 14.98
CA ASP A 523 3.34 0.53 16.26
C ASP A 523 2.10 1.28 16.80
N GLY A 524 1.54 0.79 17.91
CA GLY A 524 0.56 1.48 18.74
C GLY A 524 -0.89 1.46 18.21
N ALA A 525 -1.16 0.90 17.03
CA ALA A 525 -2.51 0.85 16.47
C ALA A 525 -3.53 0.22 17.45
N SER A 526 -4.54 1.00 17.84
CA SER A 526 -5.47 0.65 18.93
C SER A 526 -6.94 0.84 18.52
N ASN A 527 -7.86 0.14 19.21
CA ASN A 527 -9.32 0.22 19.00
C ASN A 527 -9.80 -0.25 17.62
N TYR A 528 -9.55 -1.53 17.30
CA TYR A 528 -9.94 -2.16 16.02
C TYR A 528 -10.91 -3.33 16.19
N ARG A 529 -11.78 -3.54 15.19
CA ARG A 529 -12.57 -4.75 14.97
C ARG A 529 -12.24 -5.35 13.62
N ILE A 530 -11.68 -6.55 13.60
CA ILE A 530 -11.16 -7.21 12.40
C ILE A 530 -11.84 -8.57 12.25
N TYR A 531 -12.73 -8.72 11.29
CA TYR A 531 -13.47 -9.98 11.14
C TYR A 531 -13.91 -10.33 9.73
N ASN A 532 -14.11 -11.61 9.44
CA ASN A 532 -14.54 -12.09 8.14
C ASN A 532 -13.59 -11.69 7.00
N ASN A 533 -12.29 -11.57 7.25
CA ASN A 533 -11.33 -11.29 6.18
C ASN A 533 -10.67 -12.57 5.69
N LEU A 534 -10.51 -12.67 4.37
CA LEU A 534 -9.73 -13.70 3.71
C LEU A 534 -8.32 -13.18 3.46
N CYS A 535 -7.36 -13.68 4.23
CA CYS A 535 -5.95 -13.35 4.14
C CYS A 535 -5.24 -14.47 3.37
N LEU A 536 -4.76 -14.17 2.15
CA LEU A 536 -4.26 -15.16 1.22
C LEU A 536 -2.75 -15.46 1.36
N ASN A 537 -1.96 -14.64 2.05
CA ASN A 537 -0.51 -14.85 2.06
C ASN A 537 0.20 -14.39 3.33
N GLY A 538 -0.01 -13.16 3.78
CA GLY A 538 0.77 -12.51 4.83
C GLY A 538 0.22 -12.69 6.25
N GLY A 539 -1.02 -13.15 6.41
CA GLY A 539 -1.65 -13.26 7.73
C GLY A 539 -1.92 -11.89 8.38
N ILE A 540 -2.08 -11.87 9.71
CA ILE A 540 -2.43 -10.66 10.47
C ILE A 540 -1.35 -10.35 11.50
N LYS A 541 -0.78 -9.15 11.44
CA LYS A 541 0.17 -8.62 12.42
C LYS A 541 -0.47 -7.60 13.33
N LEU A 542 -0.19 -7.75 14.61
CA LEU A 542 -0.61 -6.86 15.69
C LEU A 542 0.61 -6.46 16.51
N ARG A 543 1.20 -5.30 16.21
CA ARG A 543 2.36 -4.77 16.91
C ARG A 543 1.96 -3.67 17.88
N GLU A 544 2.33 -3.82 19.15
CA GLU A 544 1.97 -2.87 20.22
C GLU A 544 0.46 -2.56 20.22
N GLY A 545 -0.02 -1.51 20.90
CA GLY A 545 -1.43 -1.12 20.86
C GLY A 545 -2.38 -1.92 21.76
N PHE A 546 -3.66 -1.56 21.72
CA PHE A 546 -4.69 -1.98 22.68
C PHE A 546 -6.08 -2.16 22.06
N TYR A 547 -6.92 -2.94 22.73
CA TYR A 547 -8.37 -3.06 22.49
C TYR A 547 -8.72 -3.46 21.05
N ARG A 548 -7.97 -4.40 20.46
CA ARG A 548 -8.24 -4.94 19.12
C ARG A 548 -8.91 -6.30 19.24
N VAL A 549 -10.02 -6.48 18.54
CA VAL A 549 -10.70 -7.78 18.47
C VAL A 549 -10.58 -8.32 17.05
N VAL A 550 -9.92 -9.47 16.92
CA VAL A 550 -9.65 -10.17 15.67
C VAL A 550 -10.38 -11.52 15.72
N GLU A 551 -11.43 -11.64 14.93
CA GLU A 551 -12.30 -12.82 14.96
C GLU A 551 -12.77 -13.29 13.60
N ASN A 552 -13.01 -14.59 13.45
CA ASN A 552 -13.66 -15.13 12.25
C ASN A 552 -12.93 -14.83 10.92
N ASN A 553 -11.60 -14.75 10.93
CA ASN A 553 -10.79 -14.57 9.72
C ASN A 553 -10.22 -15.90 9.23
N ILE A 554 -9.87 -15.96 7.94
CA ILE A 554 -9.20 -17.12 7.31
C ILE A 554 -7.78 -16.71 6.94
N LEU A 555 -6.78 -17.34 7.57
CA LEU A 555 -5.36 -17.05 7.34
C LEU A 555 -4.74 -18.18 6.52
N VAL A 556 -4.83 -18.09 5.19
CA VAL A 556 -4.45 -19.18 4.28
C VAL A 556 -2.93 -19.34 4.27
N ASN A 557 -2.46 -20.55 4.61
CA ASN A 557 -1.04 -20.91 4.70
C ASN A 557 -0.19 -19.98 5.59
N ASN A 558 -0.83 -19.22 6.47
CA ASN A 558 -0.17 -18.25 7.34
C ASN A 558 -0.92 -18.20 8.69
N THR A 559 -0.62 -17.17 9.48
CA THR A 559 -0.89 -17.16 10.90
C THR A 559 -1.01 -15.75 11.48
N PHE A 560 -1.08 -15.72 12.81
CA PHE A 560 -1.07 -14.56 13.66
C PHE A 560 0.36 -14.16 14.07
N HIS A 561 0.63 -12.86 13.99
CA HIS A 561 1.94 -12.24 14.29
C HIS A 561 1.79 -11.19 15.41
N PRO A 562 1.68 -11.59 16.69
CA PRO A 562 1.63 -10.67 17.82
C PRO A 562 3.04 -10.18 18.18
N HIS A 563 3.28 -8.87 18.13
CA HIS A 563 4.60 -8.30 18.37
C HIS A 563 4.55 -7.25 19.50
N VAL A 564 5.39 -7.41 20.52
CA VAL A 564 5.64 -6.39 21.56
C VAL A 564 4.36 -5.95 22.29
N TRP A 565 3.59 -6.92 22.78
CA TRP A 565 2.31 -6.65 23.47
C TRP A 565 2.49 -6.16 24.90
N PHE A 566 1.63 -5.21 25.27
CA PHE A 566 1.52 -4.68 26.63
C PHE A 566 0.79 -5.65 27.56
N GLU A 567 1.10 -5.56 28.85
CA GLU A 567 0.24 -6.13 29.88
C GLU A 567 -1.16 -5.50 29.80
N ASN A 568 -2.19 -6.31 30.00
CA ASN A 568 -3.59 -5.86 29.92
C ASN A 568 -3.94 -5.14 28.59
N SER A 569 -3.33 -5.53 27.46
CA SER A 569 -3.61 -4.89 26.16
C SER A 569 -5.09 -4.92 25.77
N GLY A 570 -5.85 -5.87 26.33
CA GLY A 570 -7.28 -6.04 26.07
C GLY A 570 -7.57 -6.63 24.69
N ASP A 571 -6.53 -7.10 23.99
CA ASP A 571 -6.67 -7.70 22.67
C ASP A 571 -7.35 -9.07 22.73
N VAL A 572 -8.11 -9.38 21.70
CA VAL A 572 -8.84 -10.65 21.56
C VAL A 572 -8.52 -11.24 20.19
N PHE A 573 -8.05 -12.49 20.16
CA PHE A 573 -7.79 -13.26 18.94
C PHE A 573 -8.50 -14.60 19.02
N THR A 574 -9.70 -14.70 18.41
CA THR A 574 -10.57 -15.87 18.58
C THR A 574 -11.30 -16.30 17.32
N ARG A 575 -11.67 -17.57 17.21
CA ARG A 575 -12.48 -18.10 16.08
C ARG A 575 -11.83 -17.87 14.72
N ASN A 576 -10.50 -17.78 14.63
CA ASN A 576 -9.80 -17.64 13.35
C ASN A 576 -9.36 -19.01 12.84
N ILE A 577 -9.33 -19.19 11.51
CA ILE A 577 -8.67 -20.34 10.88
C ILE A 577 -7.20 -19.98 10.68
N VAL A 578 -6.33 -20.78 11.29
CA VAL A 578 -4.88 -20.57 11.36
C VAL A 578 -4.17 -21.78 10.74
N MET A 579 -3.30 -21.53 9.77
CA MET A 579 -2.69 -22.59 8.96
C MET A 579 -1.18 -22.78 9.16
N SER A 580 -0.57 -22.00 10.05
CA SER A 580 0.81 -22.19 10.49
C SER A 580 0.99 -21.74 11.95
N PRO A 581 2.10 -22.10 12.63
CA PRO A 581 2.32 -21.70 14.01
C PRO A 581 2.33 -20.18 14.16
N TYR A 582 1.82 -19.67 15.29
CA TYR A 582 1.93 -18.24 15.63
C TYR A 582 3.39 -17.78 15.58
N GLN A 583 3.60 -16.51 15.21
CA GLN A 583 4.93 -15.90 15.11
C GLN A 583 5.07 -14.73 16.12
N PRO A 584 5.13 -15.02 17.43
CA PRO A 584 5.25 -13.99 18.45
C PRO A 584 6.65 -13.37 18.47
N ILE A 585 6.72 -12.06 18.68
CA ILE A 585 7.98 -11.34 18.93
C ILE A 585 7.84 -10.59 20.25
N ARG A 586 8.64 -10.99 21.25
CA ARG A 586 8.68 -10.33 22.58
C ARG A 586 7.30 -10.19 23.23
N VAL A 587 6.47 -11.22 23.11
CA VAL A 587 5.14 -11.28 23.75
C VAL A 587 5.30 -11.89 25.14
N GLN A 588 4.83 -11.18 26.17
CA GLN A 588 4.85 -11.64 27.56
C GLN A 588 3.45 -11.97 28.06
N GLU A 589 2.44 -11.22 27.62
CA GLU A 589 1.03 -11.48 27.86
C GLU A 589 0.26 -11.58 26.55
N TRP A 590 -0.81 -12.38 26.54
CA TRP A 590 -1.57 -12.76 25.34
C TRP A 590 -2.96 -12.12 25.28
N GLY A 591 -3.03 -10.85 25.71
CA GLY A 591 -4.23 -10.04 25.67
C GLY A 591 -5.32 -10.51 26.63
N ALA A 592 -6.56 -10.09 26.38
CA ALA A 592 -7.72 -10.54 27.14
C ALA A 592 -8.12 -11.98 26.80
N GLU A 593 -8.01 -12.39 25.53
CA GLU A 593 -8.36 -13.74 25.10
C GLU A 593 -7.66 -14.12 23.80
N THR A 594 -6.74 -15.09 23.85
CA THR A 594 -6.19 -15.77 22.66
C THR A 594 -6.58 -17.24 22.74
N ASP A 595 -7.76 -17.57 22.20
CA ASP A 595 -8.34 -18.90 22.29
C ASP A 595 -9.45 -19.14 21.25
N TYR A 596 -10.09 -20.30 21.26
CA TYR A 596 -11.18 -20.69 20.36
C TYR A 596 -10.81 -20.63 18.87
N ASN A 597 -9.54 -20.81 18.52
CA ASN A 597 -9.06 -20.81 17.14
C ASN A 597 -9.11 -22.22 16.53
N ILE A 598 -9.11 -22.28 15.21
CA ILE A 598 -9.10 -23.52 14.44
C ILE A 598 -7.73 -23.66 13.78
N PHE A 599 -6.96 -24.65 14.23
CA PHE A 599 -5.67 -25.01 13.64
C PHE A 599 -5.84 -26.12 12.61
N THR A 600 -5.15 -26.03 11.48
CA THR A 600 -5.17 -27.09 10.46
C THR A 600 -4.20 -28.24 10.74
N ASP A 601 -3.30 -28.09 11.72
CA ASP A 601 -2.34 -29.11 12.09
C ASP A 601 -2.06 -29.11 13.61
N SER A 602 -1.70 -30.29 14.12
CA SER A 602 -1.49 -30.50 15.55
C SER A 602 -0.22 -29.84 16.10
N LEU A 603 0.79 -29.57 15.27
CA LEU A 603 2.06 -28.98 15.70
C LEU A 603 1.88 -27.49 16.00
N SER A 604 1.21 -26.77 15.11
CA SER A 604 0.85 -25.36 15.28
C SER A 604 -0.01 -25.16 16.53
N TYR A 605 -1.02 -26.01 16.73
CA TYR A 605 -1.84 -25.99 17.94
C TYR A 605 -1.04 -26.23 19.22
N LYS A 606 -0.17 -27.25 19.23
CA LYS A 606 0.67 -27.55 20.40
C LYS A 606 1.61 -26.39 20.72
N ALA A 607 2.23 -25.78 19.71
CA ALA A 607 3.09 -24.60 19.91
C ALA A 607 2.32 -23.40 20.50
N ALA A 608 1.06 -23.22 20.11
CA ALA A 608 0.20 -22.21 20.73
C ALA A 608 -0.06 -22.52 22.21
N ARG A 609 -0.42 -23.77 22.55
CA ARG A 609 -0.64 -24.22 23.95
C ARG A 609 0.57 -24.01 24.86
N GLU A 610 1.80 -24.10 24.33
CA GLU A 610 3.03 -23.84 25.09
C GLU A 610 3.13 -22.39 25.60
N ASN A 611 2.40 -21.46 24.97
CA ASN A 611 2.28 -20.08 25.42
C ASN A 611 1.17 -19.86 26.48
N ASN A 612 0.54 -20.93 26.97
CA ASN A 612 -0.67 -20.89 27.82
C ASN A 612 -1.88 -20.22 27.16
N THR A 613 -1.94 -20.25 25.83
CA THR A 613 -3.10 -19.81 25.03
C THR A 613 -3.87 -21.00 24.48
N ASP A 614 -4.98 -20.76 23.77
CA ASP A 614 -5.65 -21.74 22.91
C ASP A 614 -6.15 -23.02 23.63
N GLU A 615 -6.58 -22.91 24.90
CA GLU A 615 -7.09 -24.04 25.68
C GLU A 615 -8.30 -24.72 25.08
N HIS A 616 -9.23 -23.94 24.56
CA HIS A 616 -10.49 -24.40 23.98
C HIS A 616 -10.43 -24.46 22.45
N SER A 617 -9.28 -24.15 21.86
CA SER A 617 -9.04 -24.24 20.42
C SER A 617 -9.01 -25.69 19.94
N ILE A 618 -9.32 -25.89 18.66
CA ILE A 618 -9.38 -27.23 18.06
C ILE A 618 -8.38 -27.39 16.92
N VAL A 619 -8.01 -28.65 16.67
CA VAL A 619 -7.35 -29.06 15.43
C VAL A 619 -8.39 -29.72 14.54
N CYS A 620 -8.54 -29.23 13.31
CA CYS A 620 -9.47 -29.79 12.35
C CYS A 620 -8.91 -29.65 10.92
N PRO A 621 -8.95 -30.71 10.10
CA PRO A 621 -8.69 -30.56 8.67
C PRO A 621 -9.75 -29.64 8.03
N VAL A 622 -9.31 -28.49 7.54
CA VAL A 622 -10.21 -27.51 6.92
C VAL A 622 -10.35 -27.82 5.43
N ASN A 623 -11.54 -28.27 5.02
CA ASN A 623 -11.89 -28.50 3.62
C ASN A 623 -12.65 -27.28 3.07
N PHE A 624 -11.96 -26.48 2.27
CA PHE A 624 -12.55 -25.38 1.52
C PHE A 624 -13.30 -25.91 0.28
N ARG A 625 -14.45 -25.29 -0.05
CA ARG A 625 -15.30 -25.77 -1.16
C ARG A 625 -14.62 -25.69 -2.53
N ASN A 626 -13.99 -24.57 -2.86
CA ASN A 626 -13.29 -24.40 -4.14
C ASN A 626 -12.24 -23.27 -4.07
N PRO A 627 -11.10 -23.50 -3.38
CA PRO A 627 -10.08 -22.47 -3.18
C PRO A 627 -9.41 -22.03 -4.49
N GLU A 628 -9.36 -22.91 -5.52
CA GLU A 628 -8.86 -22.57 -6.86
C GLU A 628 -9.70 -21.47 -7.53
N ALA A 629 -11.02 -21.50 -7.33
CA ALA A 629 -11.94 -20.47 -7.82
C ALA A 629 -12.12 -19.30 -6.83
N GLY A 630 -11.40 -19.30 -5.71
CA GLY A 630 -11.49 -18.25 -4.68
C GLY A 630 -12.61 -18.45 -3.65
N ASP A 631 -13.28 -19.60 -3.62
CA ASP A 631 -14.27 -19.94 -2.60
C ASP A 631 -13.63 -20.70 -1.43
N TYR A 632 -13.31 -19.94 -0.38
CA TYR A 632 -12.77 -20.42 0.89
C TYR A 632 -13.88 -20.61 1.94
N SER A 633 -15.14 -20.78 1.54
CA SER A 633 -16.16 -21.22 2.49
C SER A 633 -15.92 -22.67 2.91
N ILE A 634 -16.23 -22.96 4.17
CA ILE A 634 -16.13 -24.29 4.76
C ILE A 634 -17.37 -25.09 4.40
N ASP A 635 -17.19 -26.37 4.06
CA ASP A 635 -18.31 -27.30 3.90
C ASP A 635 -19.12 -27.37 5.20
N ASN A 636 -20.44 -27.23 5.09
CA ASN A 636 -21.37 -27.28 6.22
C ASN A 636 -21.32 -28.63 6.98
N GLN A 637 -20.75 -29.68 6.38
CA GLN A 637 -20.51 -30.97 7.03
C GLN A 637 -19.36 -30.94 8.05
N SER A 638 -18.48 -29.93 8.01
CA SER A 638 -17.37 -29.76 8.97
C SER A 638 -17.87 -29.14 10.29
N THR A 639 -18.71 -29.88 11.01
CA THR A 639 -19.50 -29.34 12.14
C THR A 639 -18.65 -28.81 13.30
N GLU A 640 -17.43 -29.30 13.46
CA GLU A 640 -16.47 -28.95 14.51
C GLU A 640 -16.08 -27.47 14.42
N VAL A 641 -15.80 -26.99 13.20
CA VAL A 641 -15.44 -25.59 12.92
C VAL A 641 -16.58 -24.64 13.32
N PHE A 642 -17.83 -25.02 13.08
CA PHE A 642 -18.98 -24.19 13.45
C PHE A 642 -19.31 -24.25 14.94
N ARG A 643 -19.02 -25.36 15.62
CA ARG A 643 -19.26 -25.51 17.07
C ARG A 643 -18.39 -24.58 17.92
N ILE A 644 -17.16 -24.27 17.46
CA ILE A 644 -16.28 -23.32 18.15
C ILE A 644 -16.64 -21.85 17.85
N GLY A 645 -17.58 -21.62 16.93
CA GLY A 645 -18.17 -20.32 16.64
C GLY A 645 -17.70 -19.66 15.35
N PHE A 646 -16.86 -20.31 14.53
CA PHE A 646 -16.56 -19.80 13.20
C PHE A 646 -17.82 -19.79 12.33
N GLN A 647 -17.96 -18.77 11.48
CA GLN A 647 -19.07 -18.59 10.56
C GLN A 647 -18.53 -18.32 9.16
N ASN A 648 -19.08 -19.02 8.16
CA ASN A 648 -18.83 -18.68 6.78
C ASN A 648 -19.30 -17.24 6.49
N PHE A 649 -18.54 -16.55 5.65
CA PHE A 649 -18.87 -15.23 5.11
C PHE A 649 -18.81 -15.25 3.59
N ASP A 650 -19.30 -14.18 2.96
CA ASP A 650 -19.46 -14.10 1.51
C ASP A 650 -18.10 -14.04 0.78
N MET A 651 -17.85 -14.98 -0.13
CA MET A 651 -16.61 -15.10 -0.91
C MET A 651 -16.71 -14.47 -2.31
N HIS A 652 -17.88 -13.96 -2.71
CA HIS A 652 -18.19 -13.56 -4.08
C HIS A 652 -18.41 -12.05 -4.24
N ARG A 653 -18.25 -11.29 -3.15
CA ARG A 653 -18.53 -9.85 -3.12
C ARG A 653 -17.30 -8.95 -3.00
N PHE A 654 -16.10 -9.52 -3.06
CA PHE A 654 -14.86 -8.74 -3.00
C PHE A 654 -14.67 -7.89 -4.26
N GLY A 655 -14.22 -6.64 -4.06
CA GLY A 655 -13.82 -5.74 -5.13
C GLY A 655 -14.98 -5.00 -5.79
N VAL A 656 -14.69 -4.49 -6.98
CA VAL A 656 -15.60 -3.66 -7.78
C VAL A 656 -16.90 -4.38 -8.17
N LEU A 657 -17.99 -3.62 -8.19
CA LEU A 657 -19.34 -4.04 -8.55
C LEU A 657 -19.73 -3.63 -9.98
N SER A 658 -19.26 -2.47 -10.44
CA SER A 658 -19.59 -1.95 -11.77
C SER A 658 -19.20 -2.96 -12.86
N PRO A 659 -20.11 -3.38 -13.76
CA PRO A 659 -19.79 -4.32 -14.83
C PRO A 659 -18.59 -3.87 -15.69
N ARG A 660 -18.52 -2.57 -15.98
CA ARG A 660 -17.38 -1.96 -16.70
C ARG A 660 -16.06 -2.17 -15.97
N LEU A 661 -16.03 -1.99 -14.66
CA LEU A 661 -14.81 -2.15 -13.87
C LEU A 661 -14.46 -3.63 -13.66
N ARG A 662 -15.45 -4.50 -13.42
CA ARG A 662 -15.24 -5.95 -13.30
C ARG A 662 -14.61 -6.58 -14.54
N GLN A 663 -14.91 -6.05 -15.73
CA GLN A 663 -14.28 -6.51 -16.97
C GLN A 663 -12.79 -6.14 -17.07
N LEU A 664 -12.37 -5.07 -16.39
CA LEU A 664 -10.99 -4.58 -16.37
C LEU A 664 -10.19 -5.11 -15.17
N ALA A 665 -10.87 -5.37 -14.05
CA ALA A 665 -10.26 -5.78 -12.81
C ALA A 665 -9.62 -7.15 -12.92
N ARG A 666 -8.38 -7.25 -12.47
CA ARG A 666 -7.72 -8.54 -12.21
C ARG A 666 -8.24 -9.14 -10.90
N THR A 667 -7.97 -10.42 -10.72
CA THR A 667 -8.14 -11.13 -9.45
C THR A 667 -6.76 -11.54 -8.89
N PRO A 668 -6.63 -11.69 -7.56
CA PRO A 668 -5.39 -12.16 -6.97
C PRO A 668 -5.11 -13.60 -7.38
N LYS A 669 -3.83 -13.98 -7.35
CA LYS A 669 -3.46 -15.39 -7.35
C LYS A 669 -3.99 -16.04 -6.07
N MET A 670 -4.88 -17.01 -6.21
CA MET A 670 -5.42 -17.78 -5.08
C MET A 670 -4.34 -18.67 -4.48
N SER A 671 -4.16 -18.59 -3.16
CA SER A 671 -3.24 -19.44 -2.43
C SER A 671 -3.90 -20.78 -2.13
N LEU A 672 -3.42 -21.85 -2.76
CA LEU A 672 -3.97 -23.17 -2.49
C LEU A 672 -3.58 -23.61 -1.07
N PRO A 673 -4.55 -24.04 -0.23
CA PRO A 673 -4.28 -24.56 1.09
C PRO A 673 -3.25 -25.69 1.03
N VAL A 674 -2.15 -25.54 1.76
CA VAL A 674 -1.16 -26.59 1.94
C VAL A 674 -1.74 -27.56 2.97
N ILE A 675 -2.25 -28.70 2.50
CA ILE A 675 -2.72 -29.76 3.38
C ILE A 675 -1.50 -30.48 3.93
N THR A 676 -1.03 -30.07 5.09
CA THR A 676 -0.23 -30.90 5.97
C THR A 676 -1.14 -32.03 6.43
N LYS A 677 -1.11 -33.18 5.74
CA LYS A 677 -1.69 -34.40 6.31
C LYS A 677 -1.08 -34.58 7.70
N ASP A 678 -1.92 -34.71 8.74
CA ASP A 678 -1.50 -35.22 10.03
C ASP A 678 -0.64 -36.45 9.76
N ASN A 679 0.68 -36.29 9.89
CA ASN A 679 1.60 -37.22 9.30
C ASN A 679 1.68 -38.45 10.22
N ALA A 680 0.80 -39.40 9.96
CA ALA A 680 1.25 -40.77 9.80
C ALA A 680 2.32 -40.79 8.67
N GLY A 681 3.57 -40.42 8.99
CA GLY A 681 4.70 -40.50 8.05
C GLY A 681 5.74 -39.37 8.06
N THR A 682 5.94 -38.60 9.14
CA THR A 682 6.94 -37.49 9.14
C THR A 682 8.40 -37.94 8.97
N GLY A 683 8.70 -39.24 9.05
CA GLY A 683 10.07 -39.74 9.11
C GLY A 683 10.85 -39.24 10.35
N VAL A 684 10.18 -38.55 11.28
CA VAL A 684 10.77 -38.05 12.52
C VAL A 684 10.89 -39.20 13.49
N ILE A 685 12.09 -39.37 14.05
CA ILE A 685 12.38 -40.38 15.04
C ILE A 685 12.96 -39.72 16.29
N SER A 686 12.89 -40.44 17.41
CA SER A 686 13.56 -40.06 18.65
C SER A 686 14.96 -40.67 18.68
N TRP A 687 15.98 -39.82 18.85
CA TRP A 687 17.38 -40.24 18.97
C TRP A 687 18.08 -39.46 20.07
N ASN A 688 18.53 -40.15 21.12
CA ASN A 688 19.38 -39.59 22.18
C ASN A 688 18.90 -38.25 22.77
N GLY A 689 17.59 -38.14 23.01
CA GLY A 689 16.98 -36.93 23.58
C GLY A 689 16.59 -35.86 22.56
N TRP A 690 16.66 -36.14 21.26
CA TRP A 690 16.24 -35.24 20.18
C TRP A 690 15.24 -35.90 19.23
N HIS A 691 14.31 -35.11 18.69
CA HIS A 691 13.58 -35.44 17.48
C HIS A 691 14.40 -35.04 16.25
N ILE A 692 14.67 -36.01 15.40
CA ILE A 692 15.45 -35.84 14.17
C ILE A 692 14.73 -36.43 12.97
N LYS A 693 14.93 -35.85 11.78
CA LYS A 693 14.46 -36.40 10.50
C LYS A 693 15.47 -36.12 9.39
N ASN A 694 15.26 -36.69 8.20
CA ASN A 694 15.97 -36.24 7.01
C ASN A 694 15.58 -34.79 6.68
N LEU A 695 16.53 -33.97 6.24
CA LEU A 695 16.23 -32.66 5.66
C LEU A 695 15.80 -32.86 4.19
N GLU A 696 14.50 -32.77 3.90
CA GLU A 696 13.93 -33.24 2.61
C GLU A 696 13.11 -32.18 1.88
N THR A 697 12.82 -31.04 2.52
CA THR A 697 11.92 -30.03 1.96
C THR A 697 12.60 -28.68 1.73
N LEU A 698 12.10 -27.94 0.75
CA LEU A 698 12.52 -26.55 0.47
C LEU A 698 12.28 -25.62 1.67
N GLY A 699 11.22 -25.86 2.44
CA GLY A 699 10.91 -25.10 3.65
C GLY A 699 11.95 -25.31 4.75
N GLU A 700 12.37 -26.55 4.98
CA GLU A 700 13.44 -26.90 5.92
C GLU A 700 14.79 -26.34 5.45
N ARG A 701 15.10 -26.46 4.15
CA ARG A 701 16.32 -25.86 3.56
C ARG A 701 16.39 -24.36 3.82
N SER A 702 15.26 -23.67 3.64
CA SER A 702 15.13 -22.24 3.90
C SER A 702 15.31 -21.94 5.39
N ALA A 703 14.66 -22.70 6.27
CA ALA A 703 14.72 -22.52 7.72
C ALA A 703 16.12 -22.72 8.31
N THR A 704 16.89 -23.68 7.79
CA THR A 704 18.26 -23.98 8.24
C THR A 704 19.32 -23.16 7.51
N GLY A 705 18.98 -22.55 6.37
CA GLY A 705 19.92 -21.88 5.47
C GLY A 705 20.85 -22.85 4.72
N MET A 706 20.42 -24.10 4.52
CA MET A 706 21.21 -25.15 3.85
C MET A 706 21.32 -24.91 2.34
N ASP A 707 22.40 -25.41 1.73
CA ASP A 707 22.65 -25.31 0.29
C ASP A 707 21.81 -26.31 -0.53
N ALA A 708 21.43 -27.44 0.07
CA ALA A 708 20.61 -28.49 -0.55
C ALA A 708 19.81 -29.28 0.50
N GLU A 709 18.79 -30.01 0.06
CA GLU A 709 17.99 -30.95 0.86
C GLU A 709 18.80 -32.21 1.22
N ARG A 710 19.79 -32.05 2.11
CA ARG A 710 20.67 -33.11 2.60
C ARG A 710 20.96 -32.97 4.09
N GLY A 711 21.27 -34.09 4.72
CA GLY A 711 21.66 -34.16 6.12
C GLY A 711 20.51 -34.55 7.04
N VAL A 712 20.81 -34.63 8.34
CA VAL A 712 19.82 -34.96 9.37
C VAL A 712 19.45 -33.70 10.14
N TYR A 713 18.20 -33.28 9.98
CA TYR A 713 17.62 -32.10 10.58
C TYR A 713 17.24 -32.36 12.05
N VAL A 714 17.72 -31.49 12.94
CA VAL A 714 17.41 -31.51 14.38
C VAL A 714 16.18 -30.64 14.63
N VAL A 715 15.05 -31.30 14.88
CA VAL A 715 13.73 -30.65 14.95
C VAL A 715 13.52 -30.02 16.32
N THR A 716 13.63 -30.81 17.40
CA THR A 716 13.39 -30.33 18.76
C THR A 716 13.97 -31.29 19.81
N SER A 717 14.24 -30.79 21.01
CA SER A 717 14.72 -31.60 22.14
C SER A 717 13.55 -32.25 22.89
N ILE A 718 13.75 -33.48 23.39
CA ILE A 718 12.71 -34.30 24.05
C ILE A 718 13.13 -34.92 25.38
N ALA A 719 14.35 -34.70 25.89
CA ALA A 719 14.79 -35.23 27.19
C ALA A 719 15.75 -34.30 27.94
N PHE A 720 15.58 -34.20 29.26
CA PHE A 720 16.29 -33.25 30.14
C PHE A 720 17.60 -33.77 30.76
N ASP A 721 18.07 -34.98 30.42
CA ASP A 721 19.19 -35.66 31.09
C ASP A 721 20.30 -36.22 30.17
N ASN A 722 20.34 -35.83 28.89
CA ASN A 722 21.40 -36.24 27.95
C ASN A 722 22.42 -35.10 27.68
N PRO A 723 23.74 -35.32 27.86
CA PRO A 723 24.79 -34.34 27.52
C PRO A 723 24.79 -33.87 26.06
N LEU A 724 24.16 -34.62 25.14
CA LEU A 724 24.02 -34.24 23.74
C LEU A 724 23.24 -32.92 23.56
N ARG A 725 22.40 -32.55 24.53
CA ARG A 725 21.63 -31.29 24.50
C ARG A 725 22.49 -30.04 24.55
N ASP A 726 23.68 -30.13 25.15
CA ASP A 726 24.60 -28.99 25.30
C ASP A 726 25.45 -28.80 24.03
N ILE A 727 25.28 -29.70 23.05
CA ILE A 727 26.07 -29.80 21.82
C ILE A 727 25.19 -29.49 20.60
N LEU A 728 24.02 -30.12 20.51
CA LEU A 728 23.03 -29.91 19.45
C LEU A 728 21.97 -28.88 19.85
N GLN A 729 21.40 -28.19 18.86
CA GLN A 729 20.31 -27.23 19.01
C GLN A 729 19.23 -27.54 17.98
N ALA A 730 18.00 -27.11 18.27
CA ALA A 730 16.95 -27.09 17.25
C ALA A 730 17.43 -26.24 16.06
N ASN A 731 17.07 -26.66 14.86
CA ASN A 731 17.50 -26.08 13.59
C ASN A 731 18.94 -26.40 13.14
N ASP A 732 19.67 -27.25 13.87
CA ASP A 732 20.93 -27.82 13.37
C ASP A 732 20.69 -28.84 12.25
N VAL A 733 21.66 -28.98 11.35
CA VAL A 733 21.72 -30.09 10.39
C VAL A 733 23.02 -30.87 10.56
N ILE A 734 22.93 -32.16 10.90
CA ILE A 734 24.10 -33.04 11.03
C ILE A 734 24.54 -33.46 9.62
N LEU A 735 25.76 -33.08 9.24
CA LEU A 735 26.34 -33.34 7.91
C LEU A 735 27.47 -34.37 7.93
N LYS A 736 28.04 -34.65 9.11
CA LYS A 736 29.12 -35.63 9.27
C LYS A 736 29.10 -36.25 10.66
N PHE A 737 29.41 -37.54 10.76
CA PHE A 737 29.64 -38.25 12.02
C PHE A 737 30.96 -39.02 11.95
N GLY A 738 31.90 -38.69 12.84
CA GLY A 738 33.29 -39.15 12.77
C GLY A 738 33.93 -38.78 11.43
N ASN A 739 34.43 -39.78 10.71
CA ASN A 739 35.03 -39.59 9.37
C ASN A 739 34.04 -39.76 8.21
N LYS A 740 32.74 -39.95 8.47
CA LYS A 740 31.75 -40.24 7.42
C LYS A 740 30.77 -39.09 7.18
N PRO A 741 30.52 -38.71 5.92
CA PRO A 741 29.43 -37.78 5.59
C PRO A 741 28.07 -38.41 5.92
N VAL A 742 27.09 -37.55 6.20
CA VAL A 742 25.72 -37.91 6.58
C VAL A 742 24.77 -37.06 5.73
N ASN A 743 24.06 -37.71 4.80
CA ASN A 743 23.04 -37.05 3.97
C ASN A 743 21.60 -37.40 4.39
N ASN A 744 21.43 -38.41 5.24
CA ASN A 744 20.13 -38.88 5.72
C ASN A 744 20.31 -39.70 7.02
N LEU A 745 19.19 -40.05 7.66
CA LEU A 745 19.11 -40.83 8.90
C LEU A 745 19.79 -42.20 8.75
N SER A 746 19.64 -42.87 7.61
CA SER A 746 20.25 -44.19 7.40
C SER A 746 21.78 -44.10 7.45
N GLU A 747 22.35 -43.09 6.80
CA GLU A 747 23.80 -42.85 6.82
C GLU A 747 24.30 -42.43 8.21
N LEU A 748 23.51 -41.64 8.95
CA LEU A 748 23.82 -41.29 10.33
C LEU A 748 23.93 -42.54 11.21
N PHE A 749 22.94 -43.43 11.16
CA PHE A 749 22.95 -44.65 11.97
C PHE A 749 24.02 -45.65 11.52
N GLU A 750 24.31 -45.73 10.22
CA GLU A 750 25.42 -46.55 9.73
C GLU A 750 26.78 -46.02 10.24
N ALA A 751 26.96 -44.70 10.26
CA ALA A 751 28.16 -44.07 10.79
C ALA A 751 28.30 -44.28 12.30
N ILE A 752 27.22 -44.14 13.05
CA ILE A 752 27.17 -44.44 14.49
C ILE A 752 27.52 -45.91 14.74
N GLY A 753 26.89 -46.85 14.03
CA GLY A 753 27.09 -48.29 14.21
C GLY A 753 28.50 -48.80 13.89
N LYS A 754 29.28 -48.04 13.11
CA LYS A 754 30.69 -48.34 12.78
C LYS A 754 31.70 -47.60 13.66
N SER A 755 31.24 -46.76 14.59
CA SER A 755 32.09 -45.92 15.44
C SER A 755 32.25 -46.51 16.84
N ASN A 756 33.40 -46.28 17.48
CA ASN A 756 33.60 -46.67 18.88
C ASN A 756 33.03 -45.59 19.83
N LEU A 757 31.74 -45.70 20.14
CA LEU A 757 31.01 -44.73 20.96
C LEU A 757 31.52 -44.60 22.41
N LYS A 758 32.45 -45.46 22.86
CA LYS A 758 33.13 -45.30 24.16
C LYS A 758 34.18 -44.17 24.15
N THR A 759 34.58 -43.72 22.96
CA THR A 759 35.53 -42.61 22.74
C THR A 759 34.81 -41.39 22.18
N PRO A 760 35.32 -40.16 22.40
CA PRO A 760 34.72 -38.95 21.84
C PRO A 760 34.60 -39.03 20.31
N GLN A 761 33.48 -38.53 19.77
CA GLN A 761 33.20 -38.51 18.33
C GLN A 761 33.08 -37.07 17.84
N GLU A 762 33.84 -36.73 16.81
CA GLU A 762 33.68 -35.44 16.11
C GLU A 762 32.48 -35.50 15.17
N ILE A 763 31.65 -34.46 15.15
CA ILE A 763 30.55 -34.30 14.19
C ILE A 763 30.62 -32.92 13.53
N ILE A 764 30.14 -32.82 12.29
CA ILE A 764 29.95 -31.54 11.62
C ILE A 764 28.45 -31.24 11.61
N ILE A 765 28.10 -30.07 12.16
CA ILE A 765 26.75 -29.53 12.14
C ILE A 765 26.72 -28.22 11.33
N PHE A 766 25.67 -28.02 10.56
CA PHE A 766 25.38 -26.75 9.93
C PHE A 766 24.49 -25.93 10.87
N ARG A 767 24.97 -24.75 11.27
CA ARG A 767 24.30 -23.82 12.18
C ARG A 767 24.68 -22.41 11.81
N ASN A 768 23.71 -21.49 11.76
CA ASN A 768 23.92 -20.08 11.39
C ASN A 768 24.64 -19.92 10.04
N GLN A 769 24.16 -20.64 9.02
CA GLN A 769 24.68 -20.58 7.64
C GLN A 769 26.15 -20.97 7.47
N ARG A 770 26.72 -21.76 8.39
CA ARG A 770 28.09 -22.27 8.30
C ARG A 770 28.22 -23.67 8.91
N GLU A 771 29.22 -24.42 8.47
CA GLU A 771 29.63 -25.68 9.10
C GLU A 771 30.41 -25.40 10.39
N ASN A 772 30.07 -26.12 11.46
CA ASN A 772 30.74 -26.06 12.76
C ASN A 772 31.13 -27.50 13.15
N SER A 773 32.40 -27.70 13.53
CA SER A 773 32.84 -28.97 14.12
C SER A 773 32.58 -28.95 15.62
N VAL A 774 31.92 -29.98 16.13
CA VAL A 774 31.64 -30.16 17.56
C VAL A 774 31.98 -31.59 17.99
N THR A 775 32.42 -31.76 19.23
CA THR A 775 32.82 -33.08 19.76
C THR A 775 31.79 -33.60 20.74
N ILE A 776 31.24 -34.79 20.46
CA ILE A 776 30.38 -35.54 21.35
C ILE A 776 31.25 -36.38 22.29
N PRO A 777 31.13 -36.24 23.63
CA PRO A 777 31.87 -37.06 24.58
C PRO A 777 31.58 -38.57 24.43
N GLY A 778 32.54 -39.41 24.83
CA GLY A 778 32.35 -40.85 24.85
C GLY A 778 31.21 -41.26 25.79
N ASN A 779 30.43 -42.27 25.40
CA ASN A 779 29.25 -42.79 26.08
C ASN A 779 28.03 -41.82 26.13
N THR A 780 28.04 -40.73 25.37
CA THR A 780 26.89 -39.81 25.25
C THR A 780 25.79 -40.35 24.35
N ILE A 781 26.14 -41.01 23.24
CA ILE A 781 25.19 -41.66 22.33
C ILE A 781 24.98 -43.10 22.80
N ARG A 782 23.73 -43.43 23.12
CA ARG A 782 23.27 -44.77 23.54
C ARG A 782 22.54 -45.49 22.41
#